data_AF-A0A9X0CTZ8-F1
#
_entry.id   AF-A0A9X0CTZ8-F1
#
_cell.length_a   1.000
_cell.length_b   1.000
_cell.length_c   1.000
_cell.angle_alpha   90.00
_cell.angle_beta   90.00
_cell.angle_gamma   90.00
#
_symmetry.space_group_name_H-M   'P 1'
#
loop_
_entity.id
_entity.type
_entity.pdbx_description
1 polymer ?
#
loop_
_entity_poly.entity_id
_entity_poly.type
_entity_poly.pdbx_seq_one_letter_code
_entity_poly.pdbx_strand_id
1 'polypeptide(L)'
;MGFYQKRMPGTSESSFVRALEDVSVMNGRASTINHSTFSRSFKEWKFCQFELDNLQGQNWMKCPTCSVFQHSCHVDGNMKLYRYRSSGGQRRQSYYEDRFVANKGDVDSHMKKVYAKQSKEKDNRCGESHWQAVSNKGKKTAKLDETGLEIAGCRHGLAQWAVNMYQGELYGYANYIHLKKMIPAGVMYFWEDIVCKYWKWAKKAGGMEGSGMRPALSVMHAKAHNWTCQVIWGGRLQDGSACSTGEEVEQINAHMSRCGNTTKYMLPENREELITEHALSWNKRKITGMVQSLAQRYTRAVKMKAESFKDFNDVLDTYSVSLDDFKSDEWKDIVVNHAHEVEAFQGNSNSVMRLQDEIEMLVSAIEQTTHSMNRLAATPIRIKRIIVEKHEMTKRWDEEIALIKKEMANFIAFYMDVSIPDLERVVVELQDKLENPDCGSDLQLNNNEASVQPVDVEQNDMKYRTISPSALVLQGKLSCAKKGIAFCKYQICCAASKFKTALNGSGYEECLDNEHVAENEDVNDDDVDDGKYDSTGVSSDDEIVDSNPPTADDDIAVLGEEIPHCDTFSWTFPVEISQSTLDGRNGSSACSVIALIFAHEVWHNHLELQPTSSLSPPWVMLLCASIRVGNRLYDCCRHSLPHRFLSASEAACVAEQCVSVSVHSPLGVRVCDDHAPTTLVHQLSVLCNGTQGNAALLIANEKTVVFIALRSQSIVLVDTHRHGLHGAEILLGRQHSLHQFIGACQKVLDLNDDTYANLSFITFNS
;
A
#
# COMPACT_ATOMS: atom_id res chain seq x y z
N MET A 1 -31.58 -5.30 16.60
CA MET A 1 -30.51 -4.57 15.89
C MET A 1 -30.55 -3.05 16.12
N GLY A 2 -31.71 -2.36 16.10
CA GLY A 2 -31.75 -0.88 16.16
C GLY A 2 -31.18 -0.13 17.38
N PHE A 3 -30.86 -0.76 18.52
CA PHE A 3 -30.24 -0.07 19.66
C PHE A 3 -28.73 0.14 19.50
N TYR A 4 -28.05 -0.80 18.83
CA TYR A 4 -26.62 -0.68 18.58
C TYR A 4 -26.33 0.44 17.55
N GLN A 5 -27.18 0.61 16.52
CA GLN A 5 -27.11 1.77 15.61
C GLN A 5 -27.20 3.10 16.35
N LYS A 6 -28.21 3.29 17.22
CA LYS A 6 -28.40 4.55 17.95
C LYS A 6 -27.23 4.96 18.84
N ARG A 7 -26.49 3.99 19.41
CA ARG A 7 -25.38 4.26 20.34
C ARG A 7 -24.01 4.25 19.66
N MET A 8 -23.89 3.71 18.45
CA MET A 8 -22.62 3.53 17.73
C MET A 8 -21.52 2.93 18.64
N PRO A 9 -21.71 1.71 19.17
CA PRO A 9 -20.82 1.09 20.15
C PRO A 9 -19.36 0.96 19.69
N GLY A 10 -19.11 0.91 18.38
CA GLY A 10 -17.76 0.85 17.81
C GLY A 10 -16.93 2.13 17.93
N THR A 11 -17.54 3.26 18.32
CA THR A 11 -16.87 4.57 18.34
C THR A 11 -16.12 4.87 19.63
N SER A 12 -16.56 4.34 20.77
CA SER A 12 -15.90 4.53 22.06
C SER A 12 -16.33 3.49 23.09
N GLU A 13 -15.48 3.24 24.09
CA GLU A 13 -15.84 2.40 25.24
C GLU A 13 -17.10 2.92 25.96
N SER A 14 -17.23 4.24 26.10
CA SER A 14 -18.43 4.87 26.69
C SER A 14 -19.70 4.58 25.90
N SER A 15 -19.62 4.63 24.57
CA SER A 15 -20.73 4.29 23.67
C SER A 15 -21.11 2.81 23.81
N PHE A 16 -20.11 1.93 23.87
CA PHE A 16 -20.30 0.50 24.08
C PHE A 16 -20.98 0.19 25.43
N VAL A 17 -20.51 0.82 26.52
CA VAL A 17 -21.10 0.64 27.86
C VAL A 17 -22.56 1.11 27.86
N ARG A 18 -22.87 2.28 27.29
CA ARG A 18 -24.27 2.76 27.20
C ARG A 18 -25.17 1.82 26.41
N ALA A 19 -24.66 1.22 25.33
CA ALA A 19 -25.41 0.21 24.58
C ALA A 19 -25.69 -1.02 25.45
N LEU A 20 -24.72 -1.46 26.25
CA LEU A 20 -24.91 -2.56 27.20
C LEU A 20 -25.92 -2.22 28.31
N GLU A 21 -25.92 -0.98 28.80
CA GLU A 21 -26.89 -0.50 29.78
C GLU A 21 -28.32 -0.56 29.22
N ASP A 22 -28.52 -0.11 27.99
CA ASP A 22 -29.82 -0.19 27.30
C ASP A 22 -30.28 -1.66 27.16
N VAL A 23 -29.37 -2.56 26.74
CA VAL A 23 -29.64 -4.00 26.65
C VAL A 23 -29.95 -4.62 28.02
N SER A 24 -29.30 -4.14 29.09
CA SER A 24 -29.55 -4.60 30.45
C SER A 24 -30.98 -4.27 30.89
N VAL A 25 -31.41 -3.02 30.68
CA VAL A 25 -32.77 -2.55 31.00
C VAL A 25 -33.84 -3.35 30.27
N MET A 26 -33.64 -3.61 28.97
CA MET A 26 -34.59 -4.39 28.17
C MET A 26 -34.82 -5.80 28.70
N ASN A 27 -33.78 -6.40 29.31
CA ASN A 27 -33.85 -7.74 29.87
C ASN A 27 -34.26 -7.73 31.36
N GLY A 28 -34.80 -6.62 31.87
CA GLY A 28 -35.23 -6.49 33.27
C GLY A 28 -34.08 -6.54 34.28
N ARG A 29 -32.84 -6.26 33.85
CA ARG A 29 -31.65 -6.23 34.71
C ARG A 29 -31.30 -4.79 35.13
N ALA A 30 -30.36 -4.66 36.07
CA ALA A 30 -29.89 -3.36 36.55
C ALA A 30 -29.33 -2.51 35.40
N SER A 31 -29.74 -1.24 35.34
CA SER A 31 -29.43 -0.33 34.23
C SER A 31 -28.01 0.23 34.25
N THR A 32 -27.37 0.30 35.42
CA THR A 32 -26.11 1.02 35.58
C THR A 32 -24.93 0.07 35.55
N ILE A 33 -24.01 0.27 34.59
CA ILE A 33 -22.74 -0.42 34.55
C ILE A 33 -21.67 0.55 35.04
N ASN A 34 -20.92 0.17 36.08
CA ASN A 34 -19.80 0.98 36.54
C ASN A 34 -18.70 1.00 35.47
N HIS A 35 -18.59 2.13 34.76
CA HIS A 35 -17.64 2.31 33.67
C HIS A 35 -16.17 2.05 34.08
N SER A 36 -15.79 2.45 35.30
CA SER A 36 -14.40 2.25 35.77
C SER A 36 -14.08 0.77 35.99
N THR A 37 -15.01 0.03 36.61
CA THR A 37 -14.90 -1.41 36.81
C THR A 37 -14.92 -2.13 35.47
N PHE A 38 -15.83 -1.75 34.56
CA PHE A 38 -15.90 -2.32 33.22
C PHE A 38 -14.58 -2.13 32.45
N SER A 39 -14.08 -0.89 32.36
CA SER A 39 -12.83 -0.57 31.65
C SER A 39 -11.66 -1.40 32.14
N ARG A 40 -11.51 -1.49 33.47
CA ARG A 40 -10.42 -2.25 34.10
C ARG A 40 -10.57 -3.74 33.80
N SER A 41 -11.73 -4.32 34.06
CA SER A 41 -11.98 -5.75 33.83
C SER A 41 -11.87 -6.13 32.35
N PHE A 42 -12.29 -5.26 31.44
CA PHE A 42 -12.20 -5.51 30.00
C PHE A 42 -10.76 -5.53 29.51
N LYS A 43 -9.92 -4.57 29.94
CA LYS A 43 -8.49 -4.56 29.61
C LYS A 43 -7.75 -5.76 30.21
N GLU A 44 -8.07 -6.11 31.45
CA GLU A 44 -7.54 -7.32 32.09
C GLU A 44 -7.96 -8.59 31.34
N TRP A 45 -9.22 -8.70 30.94
CA TRP A 45 -9.70 -9.83 30.16
C TRP A 45 -8.98 -9.96 28.81
N LYS A 46 -8.76 -8.84 28.09
CA LYS A 46 -7.99 -8.85 26.83
C LYS A 46 -6.55 -9.30 27.04
N PHE A 47 -5.89 -8.80 28.09
CA PHE A 47 -4.54 -9.23 28.42
C PHE A 47 -4.49 -10.71 28.84
N CYS A 48 -5.50 -11.20 29.57
CA CYS A 48 -5.65 -12.63 29.87
C CYS A 48 -5.77 -13.47 28.59
N GLN A 49 -6.51 -13.01 27.56
CA GLN A 49 -6.58 -13.73 26.28
C GLN A 49 -5.21 -13.82 25.60
N PHE A 50 -4.44 -12.73 25.62
CA PHE A 50 -3.06 -12.73 25.13
C PHE A 50 -2.16 -13.72 25.90
N GLU A 51 -2.24 -13.76 27.22
CA GLU A 51 -1.46 -14.74 28.01
C GLU A 51 -1.92 -16.19 27.78
N LEU A 52 -3.21 -16.42 27.54
CA LEU A 52 -3.74 -17.73 27.15
C LEU A 52 -3.20 -18.18 25.79
N ASP A 53 -3.07 -17.27 24.83
CA ASP A 53 -2.45 -17.57 23.52
C ASP A 53 -0.96 -17.95 23.72
N ASN A 54 -0.23 -17.24 24.58
CA ASN A 54 1.16 -17.60 24.93
C ASN A 54 1.26 -18.99 25.59
N LEU A 55 0.33 -19.36 26.48
CA LEU A 55 0.27 -20.71 27.07
C LEU A 55 -0.04 -21.81 26.04
N GLN A 56 -0.64 -21.45 24.90
CA GLN A 56 -0.84 -22.32 23.76
C GLN A 56 0.36 -22.30 22.78
N GLY A 57 1.46 -21.62 23.13
CA GLY A 57 2.62 -21.44 22.24
C GLY A 57 2.34 -20.53 21.05
N GLN A 58 1.26 -19.75 21.08
CA GLN A 58 0.86 -18.87 19.99
C GLN A 58 1.37 -17.45 20.23
N ASN A 59 2.57 -17.16 19.73
CA ASN A 59 3.11 -15.80 19.72
C ASN A 59 2.78 -15.12 18.38
N TRP A 60 1.69 -14.35 18.35
CA TRP A 60 1.26 -13.64 17.13
C TRP A 60 2.18 -12.52 16.68
N MET A 61 3.18 -12.11 17.46
CA MET A 61 4.20 -11.15 17.01
C MET A 61 5.36 -11.84 16.26
N LYS A 62 5.42 -13.17 16.27
CA LYS A 62 6.48 -13.95 15.63
C LYS A 62 5.96 -14.55 14.32
N CYS A 63 6.52 -14.12 13.20
CA CYS A 63 6.21 -14.69 11.88
C CYS A 63 6.80 -16.11 11.77
N PRO A 64 6.00 -17.17 11.52
CA PRO A 64 6.52 -18.52 11.35
C PRO A 64 7.64 -18.61 10.31
N THR A 65 7.44 -17.95 9.17
CA THR A 65 8.38 -17.97 8.05
C THR A 65 9.67 -17.20 8.32
N CYS A 66 9.57 -16.02 8.97
CA CYS A 66 10.75 -15.20 9.26
C CYS A 66 11.58 -15.73 10.44
N SER A 67 11.03 -16.62 11.27
CA SER A 67 11.66 -17.10 12.50
C SER A 67 12.97 -17.83 12.30
N VAL A 68 13.13 -18.47 11.12
CA VAL A 68 14.38 -19.13 10.72
C VAL A 68 15.25 -18.19 9.90
N PHE A 69 14.63 -17.39 9.05
CA PHE A 69 15.31 -16.49 8.13
C PHE A 69 14.37 -15.38 7.69
N GLN A 70 14.70 -14.13 8.03
CA GLN A 70 13.93 -12.96 7.62
C GLN A 70 14.59 -12.26 6.42
N HIS A 71 13.97 -12.38 5.25
CA HIS A 71 14.49 -11.76 4.03
C HIS A 71 14.43 -10.24 4.07
N SER A 72 13.28 -9.66 4.37
CA SER A 72 13.09 -8.22 4.31
C SER A 72 12.12 -7.69 5.36
N CYS A 73 12.24 -6.39 5.64
CA CYS A 73 11.27 -5.63 6.41
C CYS A 73 11.26 -4.18 5.95
N HIS A 74 10.05 -3.61 5.92
CA HIS A 74 9.76 -2.25 5.52
C HIS A 74 9.38 -1.43 6.75
N VAL A 75 9.90 -0.21 6.84
CA VAL A 75 9.65 0.78 7.88
C VAL A 75 8.99 2.03 7.27
N ASP A 76 7.89 2.49 7.86
CA ASP A 76 7.18 3.71 7.43
C ASP A 76 6.45 4.43 8.60
N GLY A 77 6.27 5.74 8.45
CA GLY A 77 5.66 6.64 9.40
C GLY A 77 4.14 6.81 9.22
N ASN A 78 3.37 6.59 10.29
CA ASN A 78 1.93 6.81 10.31
C ASN A 78 1.52 8.03 11.14
N MET A 79 1.31 9.17 10.48
CA MET A 79 0.92 10.44 11.09
C MET A 79 -0.55 10.49 11.52
N LYS A 80 -1.40 9.55 11.07
CA LYS A 80 -2.81 9.49 11.46
C LYS A 80 -2.98 9.01 12.90
N LEU A 81 -1.95 8.39 13.48
CA LEU A 81 -1.91 7.90 14.85
C LEU A 81 -1.40 8.95 15.86
N TYR A 82 -1.68 10.23 15.66
CA TYR A 82 -1.29 11.28 16.60
C TYR A 82 -2.09 11.24 17.92
N ARG A 83 -1.55 11.84 18.99
CA ARG A 83 -2.22 11.99 20.30
C ARG A 83 -2.13 13.41 20.85
N TYR A 84 -3.24 13.92 21.37
CA TYR A 84 -3.29 15.26 21.96
C TYR A 84 -2.59 15.33 23.32
N ARG A 85 -1.89 16.45 23.55
CA ARG A 85 -1.29 16.77 24.86
C ARG A 85 -2.33 16.91 25.97
N SER A 86 -3.52 17.41 25.63
CA SER A 86 -4.62 17.61 26.58
C SER A 86 -5.15 16.31 27.19
N SER A 87 -4.83 15.14 26.62
CA SER A 87 -5.23 13.84 27.15
C SER A 87 -4.51 13.44 28.44
N GLY A 88 -3.41 14.11 28.79
CA GLY A 88 -2.64 13.86 30.00
C GLY A 88 -1.47 12.89 29.79
N GLY A 89 -0.68 12.74 30.85
CA GLY A 89 0.49 11.88 30.89
C GLY A 89 0.19 10.46 31.35
N GLN A 90 1.16 9.56 31.14
CA GLN A 90 1.08 8.16 31.52
C GLN A 90 0.85 8.00 33.03
N ARG A 91 -0.09 7.13 33.43
CA ARG A 91 -0.41 6.88 34.85
C ARG A 91 0.02 5.50 35.33
N ARG A 92 0.20 4.56 34.42
CA ARG A 92 0.71 3.21 34.66
C ARG A 92 1.45 2.69 33.43
N GLN A 93 2.17 1.60 33.60
CA GLN A 93 2.74 0.87 32.47
C GLN A 93 1.65 0.19 31.63
N SER A 94 1.88 0.12 30.32
CA SER A 94 1.08 -0.68 29.38
C SER A 94 1.16 -2.16 29.77
N TYR A 95 0.06 -2.90 29.66
CA TYR A 95 0.08 -4.35 29.90
C TYR A 95 0.98 -5.10 28.91
N TYR A 96 1.12 -4.59 27.68
CA TYR A 96 1.90 -5.24 26.65
C TYR A 96 3.33 -4.72 26.57
N GLU A 97 3.68 -3.67 27.31
CA GLU A 97 5.03 -3.09 27.33
C GLU A 97 5.63 -2.98 25.91
N ASP A 98 6.81 -3.56 25.69
CA ASP A 98 7.61 -3.44 24.47
C ASP A 98 7.29 -4.51 23.41
N ARG A 99 6.15 -5.19 23.53
CA ARG A 99 5.76 -6.28 22.61
C ARG A 99 5.59 -5.82 21.16
N PHE A 100 5.05 -4.63 20.97
CA PHE A 100 4.91 -4.02 19.65
C PHE A 100 5.44 -2.59 19.64
N VAL A 101 4.93 -1.72 20.52
CA VAL A 101 5.39 -0.33 20.64
C VAL A 101 6.57 -0.27 21.62
N ALA A 102 7.71 0.28 21.19
CA ALA A 102 8.93 0.32 21.99
C ALA A 102 8.85 1.28 23.19
N ASN A 103 9.61 0.96 24.24
CA ASN A 103 9.72 1.80 25.43
C ASN A 103 10.16 3.23 25.08
N LYS A 104 9.42 4.22 25.57
CA LYS A 104 9.75 5.63 25.37
C LYS A 104 11.14 6.01 25.88
N GLY A 105 11.56 5.50 27.05
CA GLY A 105 12.85 5.82 27.65
C GLY A 105 14.03 5.36 26.79
N ASP A 106 13.91 4.19 26.20
CA ASP A 106 14.92 3.63 25.29
C ASP A 106 14.99 4.40 23.98
N VAL A 107 13.82 4.72 23.41
CA VAL A 107 13.72 5.55 22.20
C VAL A 107 14.31 6.94 22.47
N ASP A 108 13.95 7.61 23.56
CA ASP A 108 14.49 8.93 23.92
C ASP A 108 16.02 8.89 24.12
N SER A 109 16.55 7.81 24.73
CA SER A 109 17.98 7.61 24.91
C SER A 109 18.70 7.39 23.59
N HIS A 110 18.10 6.62 22.68
CA HIS A 110 18.60 6.42 21.32
C HIS A 110 18.61 7.70 20.51
N MET A 111 17.49 8.44 20.52
CA MET A 111 17.35 9.73 19.82
C MET A 111 18.40 10.73 20.29
N LYS A 112 18.63 10.83 21.60
CA LYS A 112 19.71 11.68 22.16
C LYS A 112 21.08 11.25 21.64
N LYS A 113 21.36 9.95 21.59
CA LYS A 113 22.65 9.41 21.13
C LYS A 113 22.92 9.72 19.66
N VAL A 114 21.97 9.41 18.76
CA VAL A 114 22.20 9.53 17.30
C VAL A 114 22.24 10.98 16.83
N TYR A 115 21.53 11.88 17.50
CA TYR A 115 21.54 13.31 17.15
C TYR A 115 22.55 14.15 17.95
N ALA A 116 23.27 13.59 18.94
CA ALA A 116 24.27 14.33 19.72
C ALA A 116 25.46 14.86 18.89
N LYS A 117 25.80 14.18 17.79
CA LYS A 117 27.04 14.43 17.01
C LYS A 117 26.80 14.97 15.60
N GLN A 118 25.56 15.24 15.20
CA GLN A 118 25.25 15.51 13.80
C GLN A 118 25.11 17.01 13.49
N SER A 119 25.79 17.44 12.41
CA SER A 119 25.66 18.78 11.84
C SER A 119 24.38 18.93 11.01
N LYS A 120 23.84 20.15 10.97
CA LYS A 120 22.62 20.53 10.27
C LYS A 120 22.74 20.31 8.75
N GLU A 121 22.18 19.23 8.20
CA GLU A 121 21.97 19.11 6.75
C GLU A 121 20.80 20.01 6.30
N LYS A 122 20.97 20.66 5.13
CA LYS A 122 20.13 21.76 4.65
C LYS A 122 19.18 21.39 3.51
N ASP A 123 19.28 20.20 2.93
CA ASP A 123 18.47 19.81 1.77
C ASP A 123 18.01 18.35 1.85
N ASN A 124 16.68 18.16 1.89
CA ASN A 124 16.06 16.86 2.13
C ASN A 124 15.34 16.30 0.89
N ARG A 125 15.24 17.02 -0.23
CA ARG A 125 14.49 16.53 -1.41
C ARG A 125 15.32 15.51 -2.24
N CYS A 126 14.70 14.43 -2.76
CA CYS A 126 15.15 13.69 -3.97
C CYS A 126 13.98 13.78 -4.96
N GLY A 127 14.25 14.19 -6.21
CA GLY A 127 13.23 14.31 -7.27
C GLY A 127 12.57 15.70 -7.42
N GLU A 128 11.77 15.83 -8.48
CA GLU A 128 10.97 17.03 -8.83
C GLU A 128 9.60 17.06 -8.12
N SER A 129 9.21 15.96 -7.47
CA SER A 129 7.93 15.82 -6.81
C SER A 129 7.88 16.62 -5.50
N HIS A 130 6.74 17.27 -5.24
CA HIS A 130 6.52 18.21 -4.14
C HIS A 130 6.42 17.53 -2.74
N TRP A 131 6.88 16.29 -2.62
CA TRP A 131 6.89 15.52 -1.38
C TRP A 131 7.99 16.04 -0.45
N GLN A 132 7.58 16.64 0.67
CA GLN A 132 8.52 17.05 1.71
C GLN A 132 9.07 15.79 2.39
N ALA A 133 10.28 15.41 2.01
CA ALA A 133 11.07 14.45 2.76
C ALA A 133 11.24 14.89 4.22
N VAL A 134 11.29 13.88 5.10
CA VAL A 134 11.60 13.94 6.53
C VAL A 134 12.50 15.12 6.86
N SER A 135 11.99 16.06 7.65
CA SER A 135 12.74 17.20 8.14
C SER A 135 13.62 16.76 9.30
N ASN A 136 14.95 16.86 9.19
CA ASN A 136 15.88 16.73 10.34
C ASN A 136 15.67 17.83 11.41
N LYS A 137 14.68 18.71 11.23
CA LYS A 137 14.12 19.58 12.25
C LYS A 137 12.78 19.01 12.70
N GLY A 138 12.76 18.41 13.88
CA GLY A 138 11.51 17.98 14.47
C GLY A 138 10.57 19.18 14.65
N LYS A 139 9.36 19.12 14.07
CA LYS A 139 8.32 20.13 14.31
C LYS A 139 7.44 19.63 15.46
N LYS A 140 7.76 20.06 16.68
CA LYS A 140 6.84 19.86 17.80
C LYS A 140 5.58 20.69 17.57
N THR A 141 4.48 20.03 17.24
CA THR A 141 3.16 20.65 17.18
C THR A 141 2.69 20.92 18.61
N ALA A 142 2.45 22.18 18.95
CA ALA A 142 2.15 22.60 20.33
C ALA A 142 0.97 21.83 20.99
N LYS A 143 0.03 21.31 20.17
CA LYS A 143 -1.16 20.59 20.62
C LYS A 143 -0.95 19.08 20.79
N LEU A 144 0.15 18.53 20.27
CA LEU A 144 0.39 17.08 20.22
C LEU A 144 1.48 16.69 21.23
N ASP A 145 1.27 15.52 21.84
CA ASP A 145 2.32 14.84 22.57
C ASP A 145 2.99 13.80 21.67
N GLU A 146 2.20 12.92 21.04
CA GLU A 146 2.66 12.03 19.98
C GLU A 146 2.19 12.57 18.63
N THR A 147 3.10 12.62 17.66
CA THR A 147 2.85 13.11 16.29
C THR A 147 2.49 11.99 15.32
N GLY A 148 2.67 10.73 15.71
CA GLY A 148 2.37 9.55 14.90
C GLY A 148 3.06 8.30 15.44
N LEU A 149 3.13 7.25 14.62
CA LEU A 149 3.76 5.98 14.94
C LEU A 149 4.61 5.50 13.76
N GLU A 150 5.89 5.26 13.98
CA GLU A 150 6.76 4.57 13.03
C GLU A 150 6.48 3.07 13.14
N ILE A 151 6.17 2.38 12.04
CA ILE A 151 5.83 0.96 12.04
C ILE A 151 6.78 0.20 11.13
N ALA A 152 7.16 -1.01 11.54
CA ALA A 152 7.92 -1.94 10.74
C ALA A 152 7.18 -3.27 10.56
N GLY A 153 7.17 -3.77 9.33
CA GLY A 153 6.56 -5.05 8.97
C GLY A 153 7.41 -5.89 8.03
N CYS A 154 7.27 -7.21 8.10
CA CYS A 154 7.95 -8.11 7.18
C CYS A 154 7.19 -8.24 5.85
N ARG A 155 7.82 -8.84 4.83
CA ARG A 155 7.18 -9.11 3.52
C ARG A 155 5.96 -10.04 3.53
N HIS A 156 5.66 -10.66 4.67
CA HIS A 156 4.42 -11.42 4.87
C HIS A 156 3.26 -10.54 5.39
N GLY A 157 3.50 -9.24 5.53
CA GLY A 157 2.53 -8.26 6.00
C GLY A 157 2.26 -8.33 7.49
N LEU A 158 3.14 -8.91 8.30
CA LEU A 158 3.00 -8.89 9.77
C LEU A 158 3.61 -7.61 10.34
N ALA A 159 2.90 -6.96 11.26
CA ALA A 159 3.40 -5.85 12.07
C ALA A 159 4.33 -6.40 13.14
N GLN A 160 5.61 -6.04 13.10
CA GLN A 160 6.63 -6.61 13.99
C GLN A 160 7.00 -5.65 15.12
N TRP A 161 7.28 -4.39 14.77
CA TRP A 161 7.78 -3.39 15.72
C TRP A 161 7.21 -2.01 15.39
N ALA A 162 7.09 -1.18 16.42
CA ALA A 162 6.67 0.20 16.25
C ALA A 162 7.33 1.13 17.27
N VAL A 163 7.44 2.41 16.92
CA VAL A 163 8.02 3.47 17.77
C VAL A 163 7.11 4.70 17.75
N ASN A 164 6.74 5.21 18.92
CA ASN A 164 6.01 6.46 19.02
C ASN A 164 6.87 7.63 18.52
N MET A 165 6.32 8.42 17.60
CA MET A 165 6.95 9.66 17.14
C MET A 165 6.49 10.83 18.00
N TYR A 166 7.43 11.69 18.41
CA TYR A 166 7.16 12.86 19.27
C TYR A 166 7.48 14.20 18.59
N GLN A 167 8.12 14.18 17.41
CA GLN A 167 8.63 15.37 16.74
C GLN A 167 8.42 15.36 15.22
N GLY A 168 7.32 14.76 14.76
CA GLY A 168 7.13 14.38 13.36
C GLY A 168 8.02 13.20 12.99
N GLU A 169 8.11 12.90 11.70
CA GLU A 169 9.01 11.87 11.19
C GLU A 169 10.45 12.36 11.30
N LEU A 170 11.31 11.51 11.86
CA LEU A 170 12.74 11.72 12.02
C LEU A 170 13.44 10.39 11.73
N TYR A 171 14.56 10.42 11.00
CA TYR A 171 15.36 9.22 10.72
C TYR A 171 15.73 8.42 11.96
N GLY A 172 15.88 9.08 13.11
CA GLY A 172 16.18 8.41 14.38
C GLY A 172 15.12 7.39 14.82
N TYR A 173 13.84 7.55 14.45
CA TYR A 173 12.78 6.59 14.78
C TYR A 173 12.92 5.31 13.96
N ALA A 174 13.00 5.43 12.62
CA ALA A 174 13.30 4.29 11.75
C ALA A 174 14.65 3.63 12.12
N ASN A 175 15.66 4.43 12.50
CA ASN A 175 16.96 3.94 12.95
C ASN A 175 16.93 3.18 14.27
N TYR A 176 16.03 3.55 15.20
CA TYR A 176 15.82 2.74 16.40
C TYR A 176 15.40 1.33 16.02
N ILE A 177 14.38 1.20 15.15
CA ILE A 177 13.89 -0.11 14.71
C ILE A 177 14.99 -0.86 13.94
N HIS A 178 15.66 -0.19 13.01
CA HIS A 178 16.78 -0.75 12.24
C HIS A 178 17.84 -1.37 13.16
N LEU A 179 18.42 -0.58 14.08
CA LEU A 179 19.56 -1.01 14.88
C LEU A 179 19.18 -1.95 16.03
N LYS A 180 18.01 -1.73 16.66
CA LYS A 180 17.60 -2.47 17.86
C LYS A 180 16.77 -3.70 17.57
N LYS A 181 16.18 -3.82 16.38
CA LYS A 181 15.27 -4.90 16.03
C LYS A 181 15.71 -5.63 14.75
N MET A 182 15.88 -4.91 13.64
CA MET A 182 16.09 -5.54 12.32
C MET A 182 17.48 -6.19 12.18
N ILE A 183 18.55 -5.50 12.57
CA ILE A 183 19.91 -6.08 12.53
C ILE A 183 20.01 -7.32 13.44
N PRO A 184 19.58 -7.27 14.72
CA PRO A 184 19.55 -8.46 15.58
C PRO A 184 18.72 -9.62 15.02
N ALA A 185 17.62 -9.33 14.33
CA ALA A 185 16.79 -10.34 13.68
C ALA A 185 17.40 -10.91 12.39
N GLY A 186 18.57 -10.43 11.95
CA GLY A 186 19.24 -10.90 10.75
C GLY A 186 18.49 -10.56 9.46
N VAL A 187 17.76 -9.44 9.43
CA VAL A 187 17.04 -9.00 8.23
C VAL A 187 18.02 -8.69 7.10
N MET A 188 17.79 -9.21 5.89
CA MET A 188 18.69 -8.98 4.76
C MET A 188 18.44 -7.67 4.02
N TYR A 189 17.19 -7.24 3.88
CA TYR A 189 16.82 -6.00 3.19
C TYR A 189 16.00 -5.05 4.07
N PHE A 190 16.49 -3.84 4.20
CA PHE A 190 15.81 -2.70 4.82
C PHE A 190 15.12 -1.89 3.75
N TRP A 191 13.79 -1.87 3.78
CA TRP A 191 12.96 -1.06 2.87
C TRP A 191 12.50 0.21 3.58
N GLU A 192 12.50 1.33 2.85
CA GLU A 192 11.97 2.64 3.28
C GLU A 192 11.81 3.53 2.05
N ASP A 193 10.80 4.40 2.06
CA ASP A 193 10.47 5.29 0.94
C ASP A 193 11.57 6.30 0.63
N ILE A 194 12.35 6.72 1.63
CA ILE A 194 13.43 7.69 1.47
C ILE A 194 14.80 7.09 1.82
N VAL A 195 14.95 5.78 1.58
CA VAL A 195 16.17 5.02 1.90
C VAL A 195 17.44 5.67 1.31
N CYS A 196 17.33 6.32 0.14
CA CYS A 196 18.45 7.01 -0.52
C CYS A 196 19.10 8.12 0.33
N LYS A 197 18.31 8.76 1.20
CA LYS A 197 18.80 9.77 2.16
C LYS A 197 19.05 9.14 3.51
N TYR A 198 18.11 8.34 4.00
CA TYR A 198 18.23 7.66 5.29
C TYR A 198 19.50 6.82 5.38
N TRP A 199 19.83 6.02 4.36
CA TRP A 199 20.99 5.12 4.40
C TRP A 199 22.32 5.89 4.48
N LYS A 200 22.42 7.02 3.75
CA LYS A 200 23.56 7.94 3.83
C LYS A 200 23.68 8.53 5.24
N TRP A 201 22.54 8.92 5.83
CA TRP A 201 22.47 9.43 7.21
C TRP A 201 22.83 8.38 8.25
N ALA A 202 22.28 7.16 8.14
CA ALA A 202 22.47 6.06 9.08
C ALA A 202 23.93 5.59 9.10
N LYS A 203 24.61 5.58 7.93
CA LYS A 203 26.06 5.30 7.86
C LYS A 203 26.89 6.29 8.69
N LYS A 204 26.50 7.56 8.72
CA LYS A 204 27.16 8.59 9.55
C LYS A 204 26.80 8.45 11.03
N ALA A 205 25.58 7.99 11.33
CA ALA A 205 25.15 7.73 12.71
C ALA A 205 25.88 6.52 13.34
N GLY A 206 26.30 5.56 12.51
CA GLY A 206 27.05 4.36 12.90
C GLY A 206 26.18 3.24 13.49
N GLY A 207 26.77 2.08 13.75
CA GLY A 207 26.09 0.92 14.35
C GLY A 207 25.54 -0.09 13.35
N MET A 208 25.84 0.06 12.06
CA MET A 208 25.44 -0.85 10.98
C MET A 208 26.62 -1.70 10.47
N GLU A 209 27.81 -1.54 11.05
CA GLU A 209 29.03 -2.20 10.59
C GLU A 209 28.90 -3.73 10.71
N GLY A 210 29.17 -4.43 9.60
CA GLY A 210 29.15 -5.90 9.57
C GLY A 210 27.77 -6.56 9.54
N SER A 211 26.66 -5.79 9.44
CA SER A 211 25.31 -6.37 9.43
C SER A 211 24.98 -7.19 8.17
N GLY A 212 25.66 -6.93 7.05
CA GLY A 212 25.35 -7.54 5.75
C GLY A 212 24.00 -7.10 5.14
N MET A 213 23.21 -6.29 5.86
CA MET A 213 21.90 -5.81 5.43
C MET A 213 22.03 -4.76 4.32
N ARG A 214 21.15 -4.81 3.33
CA ARG A 214 21.12 -3.92 2.16
C ARG A 214 19.91 -2.99 2.20
N PRO A 215 20.05 -1.73 1.75
CA PRO A 215 18.93 -0.81 1.58
C PRO A 215 18.16 -1.14 0.31
N ALA A 216 16.85 -0.99 0.30
CA ALA A 216 16.05 -1.05 -0.91
C ALA A 216 14.94 0.00 -0.90
N LEU A 217 14.76 0.67 -2.04
CA LEU A 217 13.73 1.67 -2.23
C LEU A 217 12.42 0.96 -2.59
N SER A 218 11.35 1.32 -1.88
CA SER A 218 9.99 0.85 -2.15
C SER A 218 9.61 1.05 -3.63
N VAL A 219 8.98 0.05 -4.24
CA VAL A 219 8.80 -0.02 -5.72
C VAL A 219 7.84 1.04 -6.24
N MET A 220 6.75 1.35 -5.53
CA MET A 220 5.81 2.41 -5.93
C MET A 220 6.41 3.78 -5.64
N HIS A 221 6.99 3.96 -4.45
CA HIS A 221 7.63 5.23 -4.08
C HIS A 221 8.84 5.55 -4.94
N ALA A 222 9.58 4.55 -5.43
CA ALA A 222 10.72 4.75 -6.33
C ALA A 222 10.38 5.58 -7.56
N LYS A 223 9.15 5.46 -8.10
CA LYS A 223 8.72 6.23 -9.27
C LYS A 223 8.67 7.73 -9.02
N ALA A 224 8.46 8.15 -7.76
CA ALA A 224 8.48 9.57 -7.37
C ALA A 224 9.90 10.13 -7.18
N HIS A 225 10.92 9.26 -7.19
CA HIS A 225 12.32 9.64 -7.08
C HIS A 225 12.94 9.91 -8.46
N ASN A 226 14.04 10.65 -8.50
CA ASN A 226 14.80 10.82 -9.73
C ASN A 226 15.31 9.47 -10.26
N TRP A 227 15.58 9.40 -11.56
CA TRP A 227 15.93 8.13 -12.20
C TRP A 227 17.21 7.51 -11.62
N THR A 228 18.17 8.32 -11.13
CA THR A 228 19.39 7.80 -10.50
C THR A 228 19.10 7.17 -9.14
N CYS A 229 18.23 7.77 -8.32
CA CYS A 229 17.71 7.21 -7.07
C CYS A 229 17.07 5.83 -7.36
N GLN A 230 16.28 5.70 -8.43
CA GLN A 230 15.67 4.43 -8.85
C GLN A 230 16.71 3.36 -9.21
N VAL A 231 17.76 3.73 -9.94
CA VAL A 231 18.83 2.80 -10.36
C VAL A 231 19.69 2.34 -9.19
N ILE A 232 20.10 3.27 -8.32
CA ILE A 232 21.04 3.01 -7.23
C ILE A 232 20.38 2.27 -6.07
N TRP A 233 19.15 2.67 -5.72
CA TRP A 233 18.48 2.20 -4.50
C TRP A 233 17.32 1.24 -4.78
N GLY A 234 16.81 1.17 -6.02
CA GLY A 234 15.68 0.31 -6.37
C GLY A 234 15.98 -1.17 -6.14
N GLY A 235 15.09 -1.86 -5.42
CA GLY A 235 15.27 -3.29 -5.11
C GLY A 235 15.44 -4.15 -6.36
N ARG A 236 14.73 -3.83 -7.46
CA ARG A 236 14.75 -4.60 -8.72
C ARG A 236 16.15 -4.81 -9.32
N LEU A 237 17.06 -3.85 -9.11
CA LEU A 237 18.43 -3.91 -9.62
C LEU A 237 19.42 -4.56 -8.64
N GLN A 238 18.96 -4.94 -7.44
CA GLN A 238 19.78 -5.54 -6.40
C GLN A 238 19.59 -7.06 -6.36
N ASP A 239 20.69 -7.78 -6.57
CA ASP A 239 20.67 -9.24 -6.52
C ASP A 239 20.29 -9.73 -5.14
N GLY A 240 19.35 -10.68 -5.08
CA GLY A 240 18.82 -11.25 -3.86
C GLY A 240 17.63 -10.52 -3.28
N SER A 241 17.16 -9.39 -3.85
CA SER A 241 15.94 -8.70 -3.38
C SER A 241 14.67 -9.49 -3.69
N ALA A 242 14.77 -10.44 -4.64
CA ALA A 242 13.63 -11.07 -5.28
C ALA A 242 12.61 -10.03 -5.79
N CYS A 243 11.32 -10.39 -5.88
CA CYS A 243 10.25 -9.50 -6.31
C CYS A 243 9.57 -8.80 -5.12
N SER A 244 10.27 -8.61 -4.00
CA SER A 244 9.76 -7.82 -2.88
C SER A 244 9.48 -6.38 -3.32
N THR A 245 8.36 -5.82 -2.87
CA THR A 245 7.96 -4.48 -3.28
C THR A 245 8.32 -3.42 -2.24
N GLY A 246 8.44 -3.80 -0.97
CA GLY A 246 8.56 -2.83 0.11
C GLY A 246 7.30 -1.99 0.22
N GLU A 247 6.13 -2.63 0.24
CA GLU A 247 4.79 -1.97 0.29
C GLU A 247 3.92 -2.58 1.38
N GLU A 248 4.41 -3.61 2.07
CA GLU A 248 3.63 -4.40 3.01
C GLU A 248 3.24 -3.58 4.24
N VAL A 249 4.07 -2.61 4.62
CA VAL A 249 3.79 -1.68 5.73
C VAL A 249 2.61 -0.75 5.40
N GLU A 250 2.34 -0.44 4.13
CA GLU A 250 1.20 0.40 3.75
C GLU A 250 -0.14 -0.28 4.09
N GLN A 251 -0.20 -1.61 3.93
CA GLN A 251 -1.37 -2.38 4.34
C GLN A 251 -1.55 -2.36 5.86
N ILE A 252 -0.44 -2.43 6.60
CA ILE A 252 -0.43 -2.32 8.06
C ILE A 252 -0.88 -0.92 8.46
N ASN A 253 -0.34 0.13 7.83
CA ASN A 253 -0.69 1.52 8.08
C ASN A 253 -2.14 1.82 7.73
N ALA A 254 -2.69 1.24 6.67
CA ALA A 254 -4.11 1.33 6.34
C ALA A 254 -5.00 0.74 7.46
N HIS A 255 -4.63 -0.42 8.01
CA HIS A 255 -5.34 -1.02 9.15
C HIS A 255 -5.21 -0.17 10.42
N MET A 256 -3.98 0.20 10.77
CA MET A 256 -3.67 0.92 12.01
C MET A 256 -4.22 2.34 12.02
N SER A 257 -4.33 2.99 10.86
CA SER A 257 -4.91 4.33 10.74
C SER A 257 -6.35 4.41 11.26
N ARG A 258 -7.10 3.30 11.23
CA ARG A 258 -8.46 3.20 11.76
C ARG A 258 -8.50 3.47 13.28
N CYS A 259 -7.41 3.17 13.99
CA CYS A 259 -7.29 3.45 15.43
C CYS A 259 -7.12 4.95 15.73
N GLY A 260 -6.67 5.77 14.77
CA GLY A 260 -6.34 7.19 15.02
C GLY A 260 -7.47 7.99 15.66
N ASN A 261 -8.71 7.75 15.23
CA ASN A 261 -9.88 8.45 15.76
C ASN A 261 -10.18 8.10 17.23
N THR A 262 -9.94 6.87 17.65
CA THR A 262 -10.20 6.41 19.02
C THR A 262 -9.00 6.66 19.93
N THR A 263 -7.76 6.56 19.42
CA THR A 263 -6.54 6.68 20.22
C THR A 263 -6.14 8.11 20.55
N LYS A 264 -6.53 9.10 19.73
CA LYS A 264 -6.02 10.49 19.85
C LYS A 264 -6.33 11.19 21.17
N TYR A 265 -7.35 10.72 21.90
CA TYR A 265 -7.75 11.25 23.20
C TYR A 265 -7.36 10.36 24.39
N MET A 266 -6.79 9.19 24.15
CA MET A 266 -6.46 8.24 25.21
C MET A 266 -5.24 8.68 26.04
N LEU A 267 -5.11 8.13 27.24
CA LEU A 267 -3.83 8.16 27.98
C LEU A 267 -2.79 7.29 27.24
N PRO A 268 -1.48 7.59 27.35
CA PRO A 268 -0.42 6.87 26.64
C PRO A 268 -0.52 5.34 26.74
N GLU A 269 -0.69 4.81 27.95
CA GLU A 269 -0.76 3.36 28.19
C GLU A 269 -1.96 2.70 27.51
N ASN A 270 -3.12 3.36 27.47
CA ASN A 270 -4.32 2.80 26.87
C ASN A 270 -4.23 2.84 25.34
N ARG A 271 -3.55 3.85 24.79
CA ARG A 271 -3.26 3.96 23.36
C ARG A 271 -2.32 2.85 22.91
N GLU A 272 -1.21 2.65 23.62
CA GLU A 272 -0.24 1.59 23.32
C GLU A 272 -0.86 0.20 23.41
N GLU A 273 -1.70 -0.05 24.43
CA GLU A 273 -2.44 -1.30 24.56
C GLU A 273 -3.37 -1.55 23.38
N LEU A 274 -4.20 -0.56 23.01
CA LEU A 274 -5.12 -0.71 21.89
C LEU A 274 -4.38 -0.96 20.57
N ILE A 275 -3.31 -0.20 20.31
CA ILE A 275 -2.49 -0.37 19.10
C ILE A 275 -1.85 -1.76 19.07
N THR A 276 -1.33 -2.24 20.20
CA THR A 276 -0.72 -3.57 20.30
C THR A 276 -1.75 -4.68 20.10
N GLU A 277 -2.97 -4.52 20.63
CA GLU A 277 -4.06 -5.47 20.41
C GLU A 277 -4.50 -5.53 18.94
N HIS A 278 -4.54 -4.39 18.25
CA HIS A 278 -4.77 -4.34 16.81
C HIS A 278 -3.64 -5.04 16.03
N ALA A 279 -2.37 -4.87 16.43
CA ALA A 279 -1.23 -5.57 15.84
C ALA A 279 -1.34 -7.09 16.01
N LEU A 280 -1.64 -7.55 17.23
CA LEU A 280 -1.83 -8.97 17.53
C LEU A 280 -2.97 -9.58 16.71
N SER A 281 -4.11 -8.88 16.63
CA SER A 281 -5.27 -9.32 15.85
C SER A 281 -4.98 -9.36 14.33
N TRP A 282 -4.32 -8.32 13.81
CA TRP A 282 -3.85 -8.26 12.43
C TRP A 282 -2.91 -9.43 12.10
N ASN A 283 -1.90 -9.65 12.94
CA ASN A 283 -0.94 -10.72 12.73
C ASN A 283 -1.57 -12.10 12.87
N LYS A 284 -2.49 -12.31 13.81
CA LYS A 284 -3.23 -13.58 13.96
C LYS A 284 -3.96 -13.95 12.67
N ARG A 285 -4.61 -12.99 12.02
CA ARG A 285 -5.24 -13.20 10.70
C ARG A 285 -4.21 -13.57 9.63
N LYS A 286 -3.11 -12.81 9.53
CA LYS A 286 -2.04 -13.07 8.55
C LYS A 286 -1.36 -14.42 8.75
N ILE A 287 -1.09 -14.83 10.00
CA ILE A 287 -0.49 -16.13 10.34
C ILE A 287 -1.46 -17.26 9.99
N THR A 288 -2.74 -17.12 10.34
CA THR A 288 -3.74 -18.16 10.06
C THR A 288 -3.95 -18.37 8.56
N GLY A 289 -3.89 -17.31 7.76
CA GLY A 289 -3.99 -17.36 6.29
C GLY A 289 -2.66 -17.58 5.55
N MET A 290 -1.54 -17.75 6.26
CA MET A 290 -0.20 -17.69 5.67
C MET A 290 0.06 -18.79 4.63
N VAL A 291 -0.44 -20.00 4.89
CA VAL A 291 -0.33 -21.13 3.95
C VAL A 291 -0.97 -20.79 2.61
N GLN A 292 -2.17 -20.23 2.61
CA GLN A 292 -2.86 -19.85 1.39
C GLN A 292 -2.12 -18.72 0.67
N SER A 293 -1.69 -17.69 1.40
CA SER A 293 -0.94 -16.58 0.84
C SER A 293 0.37 -17.02 0.17
N LEU A 294 1.16 -17.89 0.81
CA LEU A 294 2.41 -18.41 0.24
C LEU A 294 2.15 -19.27 -1.01
N ALA A 295 1.13 -20.13 -0.99
CA ALA A 295 0.75 -20.93 -2.16
C ALA A 295 0.35 -20.06 -3.36
N GLN A 296 -0.48 -19.05 -3.13
CA GLN A 296 -0.90 -18.08 -4.16
C GLN A 296 0.27 -17.28 -4.71
N ARG A 297 1.16 -16.79 -3.82
CA ARG A 297 2.37 -16.07 -4.22
C ARG A 297 3.28 -16.95 -5.08
N TYR A 298 3.42 -18.24 -4.75
CA TYR A 298 4.22 -19.18 -5.54
C TYR A 298 3.66 -19.36 -6.95
N THR A 299 2.37 -19.72 -7.06
CA THR A 299 1.70 -19.93 -8.36
C THR A 299 1.81 -18.69 -9.24
N ARG A 300 1.60 -17.51 -8.63
CA ARG A 300 1.77 -16.23 -9.30
C ARG A 300 3.22 -16.00 -9.75
N ALA A 301 4.21 -16.25 -8.89
CA ALA A 301 5.61 -16.07 -9.25
C ALA A 301 6.04 -16.95 -10.44
N VAL A 302 5.54 -18.18 -10.52
CA VAL A 302 5.76 -19.07 -11.67
C VAL A 302 5.17 -18.49 -12.95
N LYS A 303 3.93 -17.99 -12.91
CA LYS A 303 3.29 -17.33 -14.06
C LYS A 303 4.04 -16.07 -14.49
N MET A 304 4.33 -15.18 -13.53
CA MET A 304 4.98 -13.91 -13.79
C MET A 304 6.42 -14.07 -14.31
N LYS A 305 7.11 -15.16 -13.98
CA LYS A 305 8.42 -15.47 -14.56
C LYS A 305 8.31 -15.58 -16.09
N ALA A 306 7.34 -16.34 -16.61
CA ALA A 306 7.15 -16.50 -18.04
C ALA A 306 6.77 -15.17 -18.71
N GLU A 307 5.85 -14.42 -18.10
CA GLU A 307 5.43 -13.09 -18.59
C GLU A 307 6.60 -12.10 -18.61
N SER A 308 7.44 -12.08 -17.57
CA SER A 308 8.60 -11.17 -17.50
C SER A 308 9.64 -11.45 -18.58
N PHE A 309 9.80 -12.72 -18.98
CA PHE A 309 10.71 -13.10 -20.05
C PHE A 309 10.17 -12.67 -21.42
N LYS A 310 8.84 -12.79 -21.62
CA LYS A 310 8.18 -12.24 -22.81
C LYS A 310 8.35 -10.72 -22.89
N ASP A 311 8.03 -10.01 -21.81
CA ASP A 311 8.23 -8.56 -21.68
C ASP A 311 9.66 -8.12 -22.03
N PHE A 312 10.66 -8.88 -21.59
CA PHE A 312 12.06 -8.61 -21.90
C PHE A 312 12.37 -8.76 -23.40
N ASN A 313 11.88 -9.82 -24.05
CA ASN A 313 12.06 -10.01 -25.48
C ASN A 313 11.31 -8.95 -26.30
N ASP A 314 10.08 -8.61 -25.93
CA ASP A 314 9.30 -7.57 -26.60
C ASP A 314 10.03 -6.21 -26.57
N VAL A 315 10.72 -5.89 -25.47
CA VAL A 315 11.52 -4.68 -25.33
C VAL A 315 12.81 -4.73 -26.15
N LEU A 316 13.47 -5.90 -26.25
CA LEU A 316 14.60 -6.08 -27.15
C LEU A 316 14.20 -5.82 -28.62
N ASP A 317 13.09 -6.41 -29.05
CA ASP A 317 12.54 -6.25 -30.40
C ASP A 317 12.17 -4.79 -30.69
N THR A 318 11.50 -4.13 -29.73
CA THR A 318 11.10 -2.71 -29.83
C THR A 318 12.29 -1.80 -30.10
N TYR A 319 13.44 -2.07 -29.50
CA TYR A 319 14.65 -1.26 -29.67
C TYR A 319 15.64 -1.85 -30.69
N SER A 320 15.24 -2.89 -31.43
CA SER A 320 16.07 -3.57 -32.43
C SER A 320 17.43 -4.02 -31.88
N VAL A 321 17.46 -4.50 -30.63
CA VAL A 321 18.64 -5.05 -29.97
C VAL A 321 18.54 -6.57 -30.03
N SER A 322 19.47 -7.22 -30.72
CA SER A 322 19.52 -8.69 -30.72
C SER A 322 19.96 -9.22 -29.36
N LEU A 323 19.53 -10.43 -29.00
CA LEU A 323 19.95 -11.07 -27.76
C LEU A 323 21.48 -11.24 -27.68
N ASP A 324 22.14 -11.45 -28.82
CA ASP A 324 23.60 -11.58 -28.91
C ASP A 324 24.33 -10.25 -28.64
N ASP A 325 23.72 -9.12 -28.99
CA ASP A 325 24.26 -7.78 -28.75
C ASP A 325 24.03 -7.30 -27.32
N PHE A 326 23.02 -7.84 -26.62
CA PHE A 326 22.73 -7.50 -25.24
C PHE A 326 23.78 -8.08 -24.27
N LYS A 327 24.64 -7.22 -23.74
CA LYS A 327 25.64 -7.58 -22.72
C LYS A 327 25.14 -7.22 -21.32
N SER A 328 24.34 -8.09 -20.71
CA SER A 328 23.68 -7.89 -19.39
C SER A 328 24.56 -7.17 -18.36
N ASP A 329 25.68 -7.78 -17.99
CA ASP A 329 26.48 -7.32 -16.84
C ASP A 329 27.20 -6.00 -17.16
N GLU A 330 27.77 -5.90 -18.37
CA GLU A 330 28.41 -4.67 -18.85
C GLU A 330 27.41 -3.51 -18.91
N TRP A 331 26.20 -3.74 -19.43
CA TRP A 331 25.18 -2.70 -19.54
C TRP A 331 24.64 -2.30 -18.17
N LYS A 332 24.47 -3.25 -17.26
CA LYS A 332 24.11 -2.98 -15.86
C LYS A 332 25.17 -2.11 -15.19
N ASP A 333 26.44 -2.46 -15.32
CA ASP A 333 27.55 -1.67 -14.76
C ASP A 333 27.62 -0.27 -15.35
N ILE A 334 27.45 -0.13 -16.67
CA ILE A 334 27.39 1.18 -17.34
C ILE A 334 26.23 2.03 -16.78
N VAL A 335 25.03 1.46 -16.64
CA VAL A 335 23.84 2.17 -16.12
C VAL A 335 24.03 2.59 -14.67
N VAL A 336 24.54 1.70 -13.82
CA VAL A 336 24.75 1.95 -12.39
C VAL A 336 25.87 2.97 -12.16
N ASN A 337 27.00 2.84 -12.87
CA ASN A 337 28.12 3.78 -12.77
C ASN A 337 27.70 5.18 -13.24
N HIS A 338 26.98 5.27 -14.36
CA HIS A 338 26.45 6.54 -14.85
C HIS A 338 25.51 7.20 -13.84
N ALA A 339 24.63 6.44 -13.18
CA ALA A 339 23.76 6.97 -12.14
C ALA A 339 24.56 7.52 -10.94
N HIS A 340 25.63 6.81 -10.52
CA HIS A 340 26.51 7.26 -9.44
C HIS A 340 27.29 8.53 -9.79
N GLU A 341 27.80 8.63 -11.02
CA GLU A 341 28.47 9.83 -11.52
C GLU A 341 27.54 11.02 -11.46
N VAL A 342 26.32 10.90 -12.01
CA VAL A 342 25.31 11.96 -11.99
C VAL A 342 24.96 12.40 -10.56
N GLU A 343 24.78 11.48 -9.61
CA GLU A 343 24.58 11.85 -8.19
C GLU A 343 25.79 12.58 -7.58
N ALA A 344 27.01 12.17 -7.92
CA ALA A 344 28.23 12.80 -7.41
C ALA A 344 28.39 14.24 -7.92
N PHE A 345 28.04 14.51 -9.18
CA PHE A 345 28.03 15.86 -9.75
C PHE A 345 26.96 16.75 -9.09
N GLN A 346 25.75 16.24 -8.86
CA GLN A 346 24.66 17.01 -8.24
C GLN A 346 24.95 17.43 -6.78
N GLY A 347 25.82 16.69 -6.08
CA GLY A 347 26.21 16.95 -4.69
C GLY A 347 27.22 18.09 -4.48
N ASN A 348 27.90 18.56 -5.55
CA ASN A 348 29.04 19.50 -5.43
C ASN A 348 28.80 20.94 -5.93
N SER A 349 27.71 21.24 -6.65
CA SER A 349 27.58 22.53 -7.38
C SER A 349 26.62 23.53 -6.73
N ASN A 350 27.06 24.78 -6.58
CA ASN A 350 26.21 25.97 -6.39
C ASN A 350 25.24 26.09 -7.59
N SER A 351 24.02 26.58 -7.36
CA SER A 351 22.92 26.58 -8.35
C SER A 351 23.20 27.24 -9.70
N VAL A 352 24.21 28.13 -9.79
CA VAL A 352 24.65 28.77 -11.04
C VAL A 352 25.67 27.92 -11.79
N MET A 353 26.52 27.16 -11.09
CA MET A 353 27.37 26.15 -11.73
C MET A 353 26.56 24.95 -12.19
N ARG A 354 25.41 24.61 -11.57
CA ARG A 354 24.56 23.51 -12.04
C ARG A 354 24.10 23.65 -13.49
N LEU A 355 23.65 24.82 -13.91
CA LEU A 355 23.27 25.05 -15.30
C LEU A 355 24.48 25.04 -16.24
N GLN A 356 25.64 25.51 -15.78
CA GLN A 356 26.85 25.61 -16.58
C GLN A 356 27.54 24.24 -16.74
N ASP A 357 27.54 23.42 -15.68
CA ASP A 357 28.00 22.03 -15.63
C ASP A 357 27.00 21.09 -16.33
N GLU A 358 25.69 21.36 -16.27
CA GLU A 358 24.66 20.64 -17.07
C GLU A 358 24.76 21.00 -18.55
N ILE A 359 25.07 22.26 -18.89
CA ILE A 359 25.39 22.65 -20.26
C ILE A 359 26.72 22.03 -20.68
N GLU A 360 27.77 22.00 -19.85
CA GLU A 360 29.04 21.34 -20.19
C GLU A 360 28.90 19.82 -20.27
N MET A 361 28.06 19.18 -19.46
CA MET A 361 27.73 17.76 -19.59
C MET A 361 26.82 17.49 -20.77
N LEU A 362 25.86 18.35 -21.10
CA LEU A 362 25.05 18.24 -22.31
C LEU A 362 25.92 18.49 -23.54
N VAL A 363 26.84 19.45 -23.50
CA VAL A 363 27.80 19.75 -24.56
C VAL A 363 28.81 18.61 -24.66
N SER A 364 29.31 18.03 -23.57
CA SER A 364 30.21 16.88 -23.61
C SER A 364 29.47 15.60 -24.02
N ALA A 365 28.22 15.42 -23.62
CA ALA A 365 27.36 14.34 -24.08
C ALA A 365 27.01 14.54 -25.56
N ILE A 366 26.77 15.77 -26.03
CA ILE A 366 26.56 16.11 -27.44
C ILE A 366 27.88 15.95 -28.20
N GLU A 367 29.04 16.31 -27.66
CA GLU A 367 30.36 16.17 -28.29
C GLU A 367 30.81 14.72 -28.30
N GLN A 368 30.51 13.92 -27.27
CA GLN A 368 30.68 12.47 -27.27
C GLN A 368 29.67 11.81 -28.22
N THR A 369 28.43 12.32 -28.32
CA THR A 369 27.44 11.87 -29.30
C THR A 369 27.86 12.28 -30.72
N THR A 370 28.49 13.44 -30.91
CA THR A 370 28.94 13.99 -32.21
C THR A 370 30.26 13.34 -32.65
N HIS A 371 31.17 13.02 -31.72
CA HIS A 371 32.32 12.16 -31.98
C HIS A 371 31.90 10.68 -32.16
N SER A 372 30.81 10.25 -31.52
CA SER A 372 30.20 8.91 -31.70
C SER A 372 29.34 8.80 -32.96
N MET A 373 28.89 9.90 -33.58
CA MET A 373 28.22 9.85 -34.89
C MET A 373 29.16 9.37 -35.99
N ASN A 374 30.48 9.37 -35.74
CA ASN A 374 31.48 8.73 -36.60
C ASN A 374 31.77 7.25 -36.26
N ARG A 375 31.00 6.64 -35.34
CA ARG A 375 30.97 5.20 -35.09
C ARG A 375 29.52 4.70 -35.01
N LEU A 376 29.04 4.10 -36.10
CA LEU A 376 27.96 3.10 -36.04
C LEU A 376 28.33 2.04 -34.97
N ALA A 377 27.75 2.05 -33.74
CA ALA A 377 27.72 0.86 -32.83
C ALA A 377 27.17 1.02 -31.38
N ALA A 378 26.96 2.21 -30.76
CA ALA A 378 26.67 2.25 -29.31
C ALA A 378 25.20 2.53 -28.94
N THR A 379 24.52 1.59 -28.27
CA THR A 379 23.16 1.75 -27.73
C THR A 379 23.09 2.86 -26.66
N PRO A 380 22.14 3.82 -26.74
CA PRO A 380 21.97 4.91 -25.76
C PRO A 380 21.72 4.44 -24.32
N ILE A 381 22.20 5.20 -23.33
CA ILE A 381 22.10 4.88 -21.89
C ILE A 381 20.66 4.64 -21.42
N ARG A 382 19.70 5.43 -21.93
CA ARG A 382 18.27 5.29 -21.62
C ARG A 382 17.72 3.94 -22.09
N ILE A 383 18.12 3.50 -23.28
CA ILE A 383 17.70 2.21 -23.85
C ILE A 383 18.36 1.06 -23.08
N LYS A 384 19.66 1.18 -22.78
CA LYS A 384 20.38 0.22 -21.92
C LYS A 384 19.68 0.05 -20.58
N ARG A 385 19.28 1.15 -19.93
CA ARG A 385 18.54 1.13 -18.66
C ARG A 385 17.23 0.33 -18.77
N ILE A 386 16.39 0.64 -19.75
CA ILE A 386 15.08 -0.01 -19.90
C ILE A 386 15.25 -1.53 -20.12
N ILE A 387 16.16 -1.92 -21.00
CA ILE A 387 16.45 -3.33 -21.30
C ILE A 387 17.03 -4.03 -20.07
N VAL A 388 17.99 -3.40 -19.36
CA VAL A 388 18.57 -3.95 -18.12
C VAL A 388 17.51 -4.11 -17.03
N GLU A 389 16.64 -3.12 -16.80
CA GLU A 389 15.58 -3.22 -15.79
C GLU A 389 14.63 -4.39 -16.07
N LYS A 390 14.26 -4.60 -17.35
CA LYS A 390 13.43 -5.75 -17.76
C LYS A 390 14.17 -7.06 -17.63
N HIS A 391 15.43 -7.11 -18.03
CA HIS A 391 16.26 -8.30 -17.87
C HIS A 391 16.42 -8.69 -16.39
N GLU A 392 16.76 -7.73 -15.53
CA GLU A 392 16.95 -7.96 -14.10
C GLU A 392 15.64 -8.41 -13.44
N MET A 393 14.48 -7.92 -13.89
CA MET A 393 13.18 -8.43 -13.44
C MET A 393 13.01 -9.93 -13.67
N THR A 394 13.50 -10.47 -14.80
CA THR A 394 13.45 -11.93 -15.05
C THR A 394 14.24 -12.71 -14.00
N LYS A 395 15.44 -12.22 -13.62
CA LYS A 395 16.26 -12.79 -12.54
C LYS A 395 15.58 -12.66 -11.17
N ARG A 396 14.92 -11.52 -10.90
CA ARG A 396 14.19 -11.30 -9.64
C ARG A 396 13.03 -12.30 -9.48
N TRP A 397 12.35 -12.69 -10.56
CA TRP A 397 11.31 -13.73 -10.48
C TRP A 397 11.87 -15.12 -10.19
N ASP A 398 13.04 -15.45 -10.73
CA ASP A 398 13.76 -16.68 -10.35
C ASP A 398 14.10 -16.69 -8.86
N GLU A 399 14.63 -15.58 -8.35
CA GLU A 399 14.89 -15.39 -6.93
C GLU A 399 13.61 -15.46 -6.09
N GLU A 400 12.48 -14.90 -6.56
CA GLU A 400 11.19 -14.93 -5.86
C GLU A 400 10.66 -16.36 -5.73
N ILE A 401 10.74 -17.16 -6.79
CA ILE A 401 10.34 -18.57 -6.75
C ILE A 401 11.21 -19.33 -5.73
N ALA A 402 12.53 -19.13 -5.76
CA ALA A 402 13.44 -19.77 -4.83
C ALA A 402 13.19 -19.33 -3.38
N LEU A 403 12.94 -18.04 -3.17
CA LEU A 403 12.66 -17.46 -1.87
C LEU A 403 11.34 -17.96 -1.32
N ILE A 404 10.25 -17.98 -2.10
CA ILE A 404 8.95 -18.50 -1.63
C ILE A 404 9.05 -19.98 -1.28
N LYS A 405 9.80 -20.80 -2.05
CA LYS A 405 10.05 -22.20 -1.69
C LYS A 405 10.77 -22.32 -0.35
N LYS A 406 11.78 -21.47 -0.10
CA LYS A 406 12.47 -21.39 1.20
C LYS A 406 11.51 -20.96 2.30
N GLU A 407 10.63 -19.99 2.03
CA GLU A 407 9.62 -19.51 2.96
C GLU A 407 8.60 -20.61 3.33
N MET A 408 8.11 -21.37 2.35
CA MET A 408 7.25 -22.54 2.57
C MET A 408 7.94 -23.60 3.46
N ALA A 409 9.23 -23.88 3.19
CA ALA A 409 10.00 -24.81 4.01
C ALA A 409 10.20 -24.29 5.44
N ASN A 410 10.55 -23.01 5.59
CA ASN A 410 10.72 -22.37 6.90
C ASN A 410 9.42 -22.38 7.72
N PHE A 411 8.26 -22.16 7.07
CA PHE A 411 6.95 -22.24 7.73
C PHE A 411 6.71 -23.63 8.32
N ILE A 412 6.99 -24.69 7.55
CA ILE A 412 6.85 -26.08 8.02
C ILE A 412 7.84 -26.34 9.16
N ALA A 413 9.12 -25.99 8.97
CA ALA A 413 10.19 -26.19 9.96
C ALA A 413 9.88 -25.46 11.28
N PHE A 414 9.33 -24.25 11.23
CA PHE A 414 8.94 -23.51 12.44
C PHE A 414 7.93 -24.29 13.31
N TYR A 415 6.94 -24.95 12.70
CA TYR A 415 5.98 -25.72 13.46
C TYR A 415 6.51 -27.12 13.84
N MET A 416 7.21 -27.79 12.92
CA MET A 416 7.71 -29.16 13.14
C MET A 416 8.91 -29.22 14.08
N ASP A 417 9.86 -28.30 13.94
CA ASP A 417 11.16 -28.39 14.59
C ASP A 417 11.29 -27.46 15.80
N VAL A 418 10.41 -26.45 15.92
CA VAL A 418 10.43 -25.48 17.03
C VAL A 418 9.16 -25.60 17.87
N SER A 419 8.00 -25.26 17.30
CA SER A 419 6.79 -25.05 18.09
C SER A 419 6.22 -26.33 18.71
N ILE A 420 6.11 -27.42 17.93
CA ILE A 420 5.61 -28.71 18.45
C ILE A 420 6.56 -29.29 19.52
N PRO A 421 7.88 -29.42 19.27
CA PRO A 421 8.80 -29.93 20.28
C PRO A 421 8.80 -29.13 21.58
N ASP A 422 8.74 -27.79 21.51
CA ASP A 422 8.67 -26.94 22.69
C ASP A 422 7.39 -27.21 23.50
N LEU A 423 6.25 -27.34 22.83
CA LEU A 423 4.97 -27.64 23.48
C LEU A 423 4.92 -29.07 24.03
N GLU A 424 5.51 -30.05 23.34
CA GLU A 424 5.60 -31.44 23.81
C GLU A 424 6.47 -31.54 25.08
N ARG A 425 7.59 -30.79 25.14
CA ARG A 425 8.40 -30.67 26.37
C ARG A 425 7.56 -30.13 27.52
N VAL A 426 6.79 -29.06 27.30
CA VAL A 426 5.89 -28.49 28.31
C VAL A 426 4.80 -29.49 28.74
N VAL A 427 4.26 -30.28 27.81
CA VAL A 427 3.28 -31.35 28.11
C VAL A 427 3.88 -32.39 29.04
N VAL A 428 5.09 -32.89 28.74
CA VAL A 428 5.78 -33.90 29.57
C VAL A 428 6.07 -33.36 30.97
N GLU A 429 6.61 -32.14 31.07
CA GLU A 429 6.90 -31.50 32.36
C GLU A 429 5.63 -31.30 33.23
N LEU A 430 4.51 -30.93 32.61
CA LEU A 430 3.25 -30.76 33.32
C LEU A 430 2.63 -32.10 33.75
N GLN A 431 2.81 -33.16 32.95
CA GLN A 431 2.37 -34.51 33.29
C GLN A 431 3.17 -35.09 34.46
N ASP A 432 4.50 -34.94 34.44
CA ASP A 432 5.36 -35.39 35.55
C ASP A 432 4.98 -34.69 36.87
N LYS A 433 4.71 -33.38 36.84
CA LYS A 433 4.24 -32.64 38.03
C LYS A 433 2.86 -33.06 38.53
N LEU A 434 1.99 -33.57 37.65
CA LEU A 434 0.69 -34.12 38.02
C LEU A 434 0.82 -35.50 38.66
N GLU A 435 1.80 -36.29 38.22
CA GLU A 435 2.07 -37.65 38.73
C GLU A 435 2.94 -37.64 40.00
N ASN A 436 3.83 -36.65 40.16
CA ASN A 436 4.81 -36.52 41.24
C ASN A 436 4.73 -35.15 41.96
N PRO A 437 3.73 -34.90 42.83
CA PRO A 437 3.50 -33.57 43.43
C PRO A 437 4.60 -33.11 44.43
N ASP A 438 5.37 -34.05 45.00
CA ASP A 438 6.32 -33.78 46.10
C ASP A 438 7.78 -33.55 45.64
N CYS A 439 8.10 -33.68 44.35
CA CYS A 439 9.45 -33.45 43.81
C CYS A 439 9.55 -32.06 43.18
N GLY A 440 9.55 -31.02 44.02
CA GLY A 440 9.73 -29.64 43.57
C GLY A 440 11.15 -29.38 43.06
N SER A 441 11.31 -29.20 41.75
CA SER A 441 12.35 -28.33 41.19
C SER A 441 11.70 -27.20 40.41
N ASP A 442 12.14 -25.98 40.70
CA ASP A 442 11.64 -24.74 40.14
C ASP A 442 11.58 -24.74 38.62
N LEU A 443 10.60 -24.00 38.07
CA LEU A 443 10.46 -23.72 36.64
C LEU A 443 11.70 -22.97 36.11
N GLN A 444 12.76 -23.68 35.74
CA GLN A 444 13.72 -23.18 34.76
C GLN A 444 13.28 -23.66 33.38
N LEU A 445 12.58 -22.78 32.67
CA LEU A 445 12.59 -22.82 31.21
C LEU A 445 14.07 -22.63 30.81
N ASN A 446 14.75 -23.74 30.52
CA ASN A 446 16.10 -23.69 29.98
C ASN A 446 16.05 -23.02 28.60
N ASN A 447 16.41 -21.73 28.59
CA ASN A 447 16.88 -21.00 27.43
C ASN A 447 18.19 -21.67 26.95
N ASN A 448 18.09 -22.74 26.18
CA ASN A 448 19.22 -23.27 25.41
C ASN A 448 19.00 -22.95 23.93
N GLU A 449 19.20 -21.68 23.58
CA GLU A 449 19.61 -21.31 22.23
C GLU A 449 21.10 -21.64 22.08
N ALA A 450 21.41 -22.61 21.23
CA ALA A 450 22.76 -22.75 20.70
C ALA A 450 22.95 -21.71 19.59
N SER A 451 23.83 -20.75 19.89
CA SER A 451 24.58 -19.87 18.97
C SER A 451 23.83 -18.90 18.06
N VAL A 452 23.29 -17.81 18.64
CA VAL A 452 23.45 -16.43 18.15
C VAL A 452 23.52 -15.53 19.39
N GLN A 453 24.39 -14.52 19.41
CA GLN A 453 24.63 -13.71 20.62
C GLN A 453 23.37 -12.96 21.09
N PRO A 454 23.14 -12.84 22.41
CA PRO A 454 21.88 -12.42 22.98
C PRO A 454 21.71 -10.91 22.87
N VAL A 455 20.59 -10.48 22.28
CA VAL A 455 20.02 -9.16 22.57
C VAL A 455 19.10 -9.35 23.77
N ASP A 456 19.41 -8.65 24.86
CA ASP A 456 18.74 -8.72 26.16
C ASP A 456 17.20 -8.74 26.00
N VAL A 457 16.61 -9.92 26.13
CA VAL A 457 15.19 -10.08 26.44
C VAL A 457 15.14 -10.30 27.95
N GLU A 458 15.00 -9.22 28.71
CA GLU A 458 14.63 -9.33 30.12
C GLU A 458 13.35 -10.17 30.22
N GLN A 459 13.41 -11.21 31.05
CA GLN A 459 12.31 -12.11 31.38
C GLN A 459 11.20 -11.31 32.06
N ASN A 460 10.25 -10.79 31.29
CA ASN A 460 9.04 -10.18 31.84
C ASN A 460 8.24 -11.21 32.63
N ASP A 461 8.06 -10.95 33.93
CA ASP A 461 7.14 -11.68 34.77
C ASP A 461 5.70 -11.52 34.23
N MET A 462 5.15 -12.60 33.66
CA MET A 462 3.77 -12.66 33.19
C MET A 462 2.80 -12.34 34.35
N LYS A 463 1.89 -11.37 34.16
CA LYS A 463 1.04 -10.81 35.24
C LYS A 463 0.13 -11.87 35.88
N TYR A 464 -0.39 -12.82 35.08
CA TYR A 464 -1.21 -13.93 35.58
C TYR A 464 -0.43 -15.25 35.68
N ARG A 465 0.91 -15.18 35.72
CA ARG A 465 1.75 -16.37 35.99
C ARG A 465 1.44 -16.89 37.39
N THR A 466 1.12 -18.17 37.46
CA THR A 466 1.00 -18.88 38.74
C THR A 466 1.92 -20.08 38.74
N ILE A 467 2.67 -20.24 39.82
CA ILE A 467 3.45 -21.45 40.12
C ILE A 467 2.64 -22.46 40.93
N SER A 468 1.33 -22.23 41.10
CA SER A 468 0.47 -23.10 41.90
C SER A 468 0.62 -24.56 41.45
N PRO A 469 0.98 -25.48 42.38
CA PRO A 469 1.02 -26.91 42.11
C PRO A 469 -0.39 -27.53 42.12
N SER A 470 -1.45 -26.71 42.20
CA SER A 470 -2.83 -27.19 42.16
C SER A 470 -3.06 -28.04 40.92
N ALA A 471 -3.56 -29.26 41.12
CA ALA A 471 -3.86 -30.19 40.03
C ALA A 471 -4.76 -29.56 38.96
N LEU A 472 -5.76 -28.75 39.37
CA LEU A 472 -6.64 -28.02 38.44
C LEU A 472 -5.88 -27.02 37.56
N VAL A 473 -4.91 -26.30 38.14
CA VAL A 473 -4.09 -25.31 37.41
C VAL A 473 -3.15 -26.02 36.44
N LEU A 474 -2.50 -27.11 36.88
CA LEU A 474 -1.63 -27.92 36.03
C LEU A 474 -2.39 -28.55 34.87
N GLN A 475 -3.59 -29.10 35.12
CA GLN A 475 -4.49 -29.61 34.08
C GLN A 475 -4.91 -28.52 33.07
N GLY A 476 -5.19 -27.30 33.56
CA GLY A 476 -5.51 -26.15 32.71
C GLY A 476 -4.36 -25.79 31.76
N LYS A 477 -3.13 -25.70 32.28
CA LYS A 477 -1.92 -25.46 31.48
C LYS A 477 -1.67 -26.58 30.46
N LEU A 478 -1.82 -27.83 30.89
CA LEU A 478 -1.68 -29.00 30.03
C LEU A 478 -2.68 -28.97 28.87
N SER A 479 -3.93 -28.58 29.15
CA SER A 479 -4.96 -28.41 28.13
C SER A 479 -4.60 -27.30 27.13
N CYS A 480 -4.06 -26.16 27.59
CA CYS A 480 -3.60 -25.09 26.72
C CYS A 480 -2.45 -25.56 25.80
N ALA A 481 -1.43 -26.23 26.35
CA ALA A 481 -0.32 -26.75 25.55
C ALA A 481 -0.79 -27.73 24.47
N LYS A 482 -1.72 -28.64 24.82
CA LYS A 482 -2.35 -29.58 23.86
C LYS A 482 -3.13 -28.87 22.75
N LYS A 483 -3.86 -27.78 23.06
CA LYS A 483 -4.53 -26.95 22.04
C LYS A 483 -3.51 -26.29 21.11
N GLY A 484 -2.37 -25.84 21.65
CA GLY A 484 -1.24 -25.35 20.87
C GLY A 484 -0.72 -26.37 19.86
N ILE A 485 -0.48 -27.60 20.30
CA ILE A 485 -0.02 -28.70 19.43
C ILE A 485 -1.06 -28.98 18.33
N ALA A 486 -2.34 -29.00 18.68
CA ALA A 486 -3.42 -29.19 17.70
C ALA A 486 -3.43 -28.08 16.63
N PHE A 487 -3.25 -26.82 17.03
CA PHE A 487 -3.12 -25.70 16.09
C PHE A 487 -1.91 -25.86 15.16
N CYS A 488 -0.74 -26.22 15.69
CA CYS A 488 0.47 -26.43 14.89
C CYS A 488 0.28 -27.56 13.86
N LYS A 489 -0.32 -28.69 14.29
CA LYS A 489 -0.63 -29.81 13.40
C LYS A 489 -1.61 -29.41 12.29
N TYR A 490 -2.62 -28.61 12.61
CA TYR A 490 -3.55 -28.08 11.61
C TYR A 490 -2.81 -27.23 10.55
N GLN A 491 -1.95 -26.30 10.97
CA GLN A 491 -1.15 -25.48 10.04
C GLN A 491 -0.26 -26.34 9.13
N ILE A 492 0.40 -27.36 9.67
CA ILE A 492 1.24 -28.29 8.89
C ILE A 492 0.40 -29.11 7.90
N CYS A 493 -0.75 -29.64 8.31
CA CYS A 493 -1.64 -30.39 7.43
C CYS A 493 -2.15 -29.53 6.26
N CYS A 494 -2.56 -28.28 6.55
CA CYS A 494 -2.93 -27.32 5.52
C CYS A 494 -1.77 -27.03 4.56
N ALA A 495 -0.56 -26.82 5.10
CA ALA A 495 0.64 -26.59 4.31
C ALA A 495 0.98 -27.77 3.40
N ALA A 496 0.97 -29.00 3.93
CA ALA A 496 1.27 -30.21 3.17
C ALA A 496 0.33 -30.39 1.96
N SER A 497 -0.96 -30.07 2.12
CA SER A 497 -1.93 -30.11 1.03
C SER A 497 -1.72 -28.96 0.04
N LYS A 498 -1.83 -27.70 0.49
CA LYS A 498 -1.84 -26.52 -0.39
C LYS A 498 -0.49 -26.27 -1.07
N PHE A 499 0.63 -26.47 -0.37
CA PHE A 499 1.96 -26.31 -0.99
C PHE A 499 2.24 -27.42 -2.01
N LYS A 500 1.85 -28.66 -1.75
CA LYS A 500 1.99 -29.75 -2.73
C LYS A 500 1.21 -29.46 -4.01
N THR A 501 -0.04 -29.00 -3.88
CA THR A 501 -0.86 -28.59 -5.03
C THR A 501 -0.19 -27.46 -5.83
N ALA A 502 0.27 -26.41 -5.15
CA ALA A 502 0.94 -25.29 -5.79
C ALA A 502 2.25 -25.70 -6.51
N LEU A 503 3.05 -26.59 -5.89
CA LEU A 503 4.31 -27.06 -6.43
C LEU A 503 4.13 -28.02 -7.63
N ASN A 504 3.05 -28.80 -7.65
CA ASN A 504 2.77 -29.76 -8.73
C ASN A 504 2.09 -29.13 -9.95
N GLY A 505 1.64 -27.87 -9.86
CA GLY A 505 0.93 -27.19 -10.96
C GLY A 505 -0.46 -27.77 -11.26
N SER A 506 -0.97 -28.70 -10.45
CA SER A 506 -2.28 -29.31 -10.66
C SER A 506 -3.38 -28.37 -10.16
N GLY A 507 -4.06 -27.68 -11.09
CA GLY A 507 -5.41 -27.12 -10.90
C GLY A 507 -5.58 -26.15 -9.73
N TYR A 508 -4.78 -25.07 -9.67
CA TYR A 508 -5.10 -23.95 -8.78
C TYR A 508 -5.96 -22.88 -9.48
N GLU A 509 -6.17 -22.97 -10.80
CA GLU A 509 -7.01 -22.03 -11.55
C GLU A 509 -8.50 -22.13 -11.14
N GLU A 510 -9.01 -23.31 -10.74
CA GLU A 510 -10.38 -23.47 -10.21
C GLU A 510 -10.56 -22.99 -8.75
N CYS A 511 -9.48 -22.75 -8.01
CA CYS A 511 -9.55 -22.28 -6.61
C CYS A 511 -9.36 -20.77 -6.45
N LEU A 512 -9.19 -20.02 -7.54
CA LEU A 512 -9.20 -18.57 -7.50
C LEU A 512 -10.63 -18.01 -7.46
N ASP A 513 -11.61 -18.75 -7.98
CA ASP A 513 -12.98 -18.28 -8.15
C ASP A 513 -13.97 -18.82 -7.10
N ASN A 514 -13.55 -19.74 -6.23
CA ASN A 514 -14.42 -20.33 -5.19
C ASN A 514 -13.70 -20.51 -3.86
N GLU A 515 -13.34 -19.39 -3.23
CA GLU A 515 -13.31 -19.25 -1.77
C GLU A 515 -13.14 -17.75 -1.48
N HIS A 516 -14.27 -17.02 -1.53
CA HIS A 516 -14.47 -15.94 -0.59
C HIS A 516 -14.28 -16.56 0.81
N VAL A 517 -13.03 -16.58 1.28
CA VAL A 517 -12.80 -16.55 2.72
C VAL A 517 -13.51 -15.29 3.14
N ALA A 518 -14.66 -15.48 3.77
CA ALA A 518 -15.27 -14.49 4.61
C ALA A 518 -14.18 -14.02 5.58
N GLU A 519 -13.47 -12.96 5.17
CA GLU A 519 -13.21 -11.89 6.09
C GLU A 519 -14.60 -11.58 6.66
N ASN A 520 -14.87 -12.10 7.86
CA ASN A 520 -15.89 -11.52 8.72
C ASN A 520 -15.42 -10.08 8.98
N GLU A 521 -15.56 -9.23 7.97
CA GLU A 521 -15.96 -7.87 8.18
C GLU A 521 -17.31 -8.00 8.89
N ASP A 522 -17.34 -7.58 10.15
CA ASP A 522 -18.58 -7.24 10.80
C ASP A 522 -19.23 -6.14 9.94
N VAL A 523 -20.02 -6.56 8.96
CA VAL A 523 -21.11 -5.77 8.41
C VAL A 523 -22.17 -5.77 9.49
N ASN A 524 -22.24 -4.66 10.21
CA ASN A 524 -23.48 -4.03 10.65
C ASN A 524 -23.10 -2.60 11.08
N ASP A 525 -23.82 -1.54 10.76
CA ASP A 525 -24.95 -1.27 9.87
C ASP A 525 -25.15 0.22 10.11
N ASP A 526 -25.10 1.04 9.07
CA ASP A 526 -25.69 2.38 8.97
C ASP A 526 -25.37 2.84 7.53
N ASP A 527 -26.12 2.31 6.57
CA ASP A 527 -27.05 3.16 5.83
C ASP A 527 -28.04 2.29 5.04
N VAL A 528 -29.31 2.51 5.39
CA VAL A 528 -30.50 1.95 4.76
C VAL A 528 -30.70 2.70 3.44
N ASP A 529 -30.74 1.99 2.30
CA ASP A 529 -31.86 2.14 1.36
C ASP A 529 -31.98 0.95 0.38
N ASP A 530 -33.24 0.67 0.04
CA ASP A 530 -33.81 -0.48 -0.65
C ASP A 530 -33.39 -0.64 -2.12
N GLY A 531 -33.28 -1.89 -2.58
CA GLY A 531 -33.09 -2.18 -4.01
C GLY A 531 -32.97 -3.64 -4.40
N LYS A 532 -33.98 -4.44 -4.06
CA LYS A 532 -34.14 -5.84 -4.45
C LYS A 532 -33.99 -6.02 -5.98
N TYR A 533 -33.01 -6.77 -6.48
CA TYR A 533 -33.13 -7.48 -7.75
C TYR A 533 -32.51 -8.88 -7.67
N ASP A 534 -33.37 -9.83 -7.98
CA ASP A 534 -33.20 -11.28 -7.95
C ASP A 534 -32.27 -11.74 -9.08
N SER A 535 -31.28 -12.57 -8.75
CA SER A 535 -30.40 -13.23 -9.71
C SER A 535 -30.91 -14.65 -9.97
N THR A 536 -31.45 -14.86 -11.17
CA THR A 536 -31.55 -16.18 -11.81
C THR A 536 -31.19 -15.94 -13.28
N GLY A 537 -30.34 -16.68 -13.96
CA GLY A 537 -29.46 -17.79 -13.64
C GLY A 537 -28.75 -18.21 -14.92
N VAL A 538 -27.89 -19.22 -14.78
CA VAL A 538 -27.45 -20.16 -15.81
C VAL A 538 -26.31 -19.70 -16.73
N SER A 539 -25.12 -20.17 -16.34
CA SER A 539 -23.95 -20.47 -17.17
C SER A 539 -24.28 -21.42 -18.30
N SER A 540 -23.77 -21.14 -19.50
CA SER A 540 -23.45 -22.18 -20.48
C SER A 540 -22.14 -21.82 -21.16
N ASP A 541 -21.18 -22.74 -21.01
CA ASP A 541 -19.92 -22.82 -21.76
C ASP A 541 -20.17 -22.79 -23.27
N ASP A 542 -19.25 -22.19 -24.03
CA ASP A 542 -18.74 -22.78 -25.28
C ASP A 542 -17.46 -22.06 -25.78
N GLU A 543 -16.43 -22.89 -25.91
CA GLU A 543 -15.33 -22.93 -26.90
C GLU A 543 -14.54 -21.67 -27.30
N ILE A 544 -13.23 -21.78 -27.04
CA ILE A 544 -12.14 -21.02 -27.67
C ILE A 544 -12.20 -21.19 -29.19
N VAL A 545 -12.31 -20.08 -29.92
CA VAL A 545 -11.82 -19.98 -31.30
C VAL A 545 -10.94 -18.74 -31.44
N ASP A 546 -9.68 -19.02 -31.70
CA ASP A 546 -8.66 -18.07 -32.16
C ASP A 546 -9.08 -17.53 -33.53
N SER A 547 -9.49 -16.25 -33.56
CA SER A 547 -9.51 -15.48 -34.79
C SER A 547 -9.43 -14.00 -34.42
N ASN A 548 -8.31 -13.36 -34.77
CA ASN A 548 -8.27 -11.91 -34.93
C ASN A 548 -9.35 -11.49 -35.96
N PRO A 549 -10.29 -10.58 -35.64
CA PRO A 549 -10.93 -9.75 -36.64
C PRO A 549 -10.45 -8.30 -36.50
N PRO A 550 -10.38 -7.54 -37.59
CA PRO A 550 -10.28 -6.09 -37.49
C PRO A 550 -11.66 -5.58 -37.02
N THR A 551 -11.80 -5.16 -35.77
CA THR A 551 -13.05 -4.49 -35.35
C THR A 551 -13.01 -3.05 -35.83
N ALA A 552 -13.88 -2.77 -36.80
CA ALA A 552 -14.14 -1.45 -37.33
C ALA A 552 -14.74 -0.54 -36.24
N ASP A 553 -13.90 0.29 -35.60
CA ASP A 553 -14.37 1.40 -34.76
C ASP A 553 -15.04 2.53 -35.61
N ASP A 554 -14.99 2.43 -36.95
CA ASP A 554 -15.52 3.42 -37.90
C ASP A 554 -17.06 3.47 -37.99
N ASP A 555 -17.79 2.45 -37.51
CA ASP A 555 -19.26 2.32 -37.65
C ASP A 555 -20.06 2.58 -36.35
N ILE A 556 -19.41 3.05 -35.27
CA ILE A 556 -20.09 3.33 -34.00
C ILE A 556 -20.86 4.66 -34.09
N ALA A 557 -22.18 4.58 -34.29
CA ALA A 557 -23.06 5.75 -34.29
C ALA A 557 -23.35 6.24 -32.86
N VAL A 558 -22.64 7.29 -32.42
CA VAL A 558 -22.94 7.98 -31.16
C VAL A 558 -23.82 9.19 -31.46
N LEU A 559 -25.06 9.15 -30.96
CA LEU A 559 -26.04 10.21 -31.16
C LEU A 559 -25.86 11.29 -30.10
N GLY A 560 -26.07 12.54 -30.51
CA GLY A 560 -26.02 13.67 -29.58
C GLY A 560 -27.26 14.55 -29.64
N GLU A 561 -27.54 15.17 -28.51
CA GLU A 561 -28.71 16.00 -28.28
C GLU A 561 -28.34 17.30 -27.53
N GLU A 562 -29.09 18.36 -27.83
CA GLU A 562 -28.97 19.62 -27.10
C GLU A 562 -29.78 19.53 -25.80
N ILE A 563 -29.12 19.76 -24.66
CA ILE A 563 -29.80 19.77 -23.38
C ILE A 563 -30.57 21.09 -23.25
N PRO A 564 -31.91 21.06 -23.07
CA PRO A 564 -32.72 22.26 -23.04
C PRO A 564 -32.24 23.27 -21.98
N HIS A 565 -32.26 24.55 -22.33
CA HIS A 565 -32.02 25.68 -21.42
C HIS A 565 -30.60 25.77 -20.82
N CYS A 566 -29.58 25.09 -21.37
CA CYS A 566 -28.24 25.12 -20.81
C CYS A 566 -27.05 25.23 -21.78
N ASP A 567 -27.27 25.55 -23.07
CA ASP A 567 -26.22 25.72 -24.10
C ASP A 567 -25.13 24.63 -23.99
N THR A 568 -25.61 23.40 -23.75
CA THR A 568 -24.81 22.21 -23.49
C THR A 568 -25.32 21.11 -24.40
N PHE A 569 -24.39 20.43 -25.04
CA PHE A 569 -24.68 19.33 -25.96
C PHE A 569 -24.13 18.03 -25.36
N SER A 570 -24.92 16.95 -25.35
CA SER A 570 -24.49 15.65 -24.83
C SER A 570 -24.41 14.62 -25.96
N TRP A 571 -23.45 13.71 -25.86
CA TRP A 571 -23.34 12.50 -26.68
C TRP A 571 -23.28 11.28 -25.78
N THR A 572 -24.20 10.35 -26.01
CA THR A 572 -24.36 9.16 -25.18
C THR A 572 -23.98 7.92 -25.97
N PHE A 573 -23.01 7.16 -25.46
CA PHE A 573 -22.52 5.96 -26.13
C PHE A 573 -23.48 4.77 -25.91
N PRO A 574 -23.49 3.78 -26.83
CA PRO A 574 -24.13 2.48 -26.60
C PRO A 574 -23.65 1.83 -25.30
N VAL A 575 -24.50 1.01 -24.67
CA VAL A 575 -24.22 0.40 -23.35
C VAL A 575 -22.98 -0.50 -23.36
N GLU A 576 -22.63 -1.04 -24.53
CA GLU A 576 -21.45 -1.84 -24.78
C GLU A 576 -20.16 -1.01 -24.75
N ILE A 577 -20.24 0.31 -24.84
CA ILE A 577 -19.09 1.22 -24.89
C ILE A 577 -19.02 2.03 -23.61
N SER A 578 -18.40 1.43 -22.60
CA SER A 578 -17.96 2.10 -21.38
C SER A 578 -16.63 1.49 -20.92
N GLN A 579 -15.97 2.11 -19.96
CA GLN A 579 -14.77 1.51 -19.35
C GLN A 579 -15.00 0.09 -18.81
N SER A 580 -16.25 -0.23 -18.45
CA SER A 580 -16.63 -1.48 -17.81
C SER A 580 -17.24 -2.53 -18.74
N THR A 581 -17.54 -2.18 -20.01
CA THR A 581 -18.28 -3.03 -20.96
C THR A 581 -17.62 -3.17 -22.33
N LEU A 582 -16.70 -2.25 -22.69
CA LEU A 582 -16.03 -2.28 -23.99
C LEU A 582 -15.28 -3.60 -24.19
N ASP A 583 -15.38 -4.16 -25.40
CA ASP A 583 -14.80 -5.45 -25.80
C ASP A 583 -15.25 -6.63 -24.90
N GLY A 584 -16.48 -6.59 -24.38
CA GLY A 584 -17.04 -7.64 -23.53
C GLY A 584 -16.49 -7.67 -22.10
N ARG A 585 -15.81 -6.59 -21.67
CA ARG A 585 -15.29 -6.46 -20.31
C ARG A 585 -16.43 -6.48 -19.29
N ASN A 586 -16.11 -6.93 -18.07
CA ASN A 586 -17.02 -6.87 -16.92
C ASN A 586 -16.35 -6.13 -15.75
N GLY A 587 -16.58 -4.81 -15.68
CA GLY A 587 -16.08 -3.93 -14.62
C GLY A 587 -14.73 -3.27 -14.94
N SER A 588 -14.49 -2.10 -14.33
CA SER A 588 -13.21 -1.40 -14.42
C SER A 588 -13.03 -0.42 -13.25
N SER A 589 -11.78 -0.31 -12.78
CA SER A 589 -11.33 0.69 -11.80
C SER A 589 -10.27 1.63 -12.39
N ALA A 590 -10.19 1.70 -13.73
CA ALA A 590 -9.16 2.43 -14.45
C ALA A 590 -9.55 3.87 -14.84
N CYS A 591 -10.69 4.38 -14.35
CA CYS A 591 -11.29 5.66 -14.77
C CYS A 591 -10.30 6.83 -14.78
N SER A 592 -9.48 6.98 -13.74
CA SER A 592 -8.49 8.07 -13.67
C SER A 592 -7.36 7.93 -14.69
N VAL A 593 -6.96 6.70 -15.02
CA VAL A 593 -5.91 6.42 -16.02
C VAL A 593 -6.46 6.71 -17.43
N ILE A 594 -7.67 6.22 -17.70
CA ILE A 594 -8.37 6.44 -18.98
C ILE A 594 -8.57 7.94 -19.22
N ALA A 595 -9.04 8.67 -18.21
CA ALA A 595 -9.28 10.10 -18.27
C ALA A 595 -8.01 10.91 -18.62
N LEU A 596 -6.85 10.54 -18.06
CA LEU A 596 -5.57 11.20 -18.35
C LEU A 596 -5.09 10.93 -19.78
N ILE A 597 -5.17 9.67 -20.24
CA ILE A 597 -4.81 9.28 -21.62
C ILE A 597 -5.67 10.05 -22.61
N PHE A 598 -6.99 10.03 -22.40
CA PHE A 598 -7.93 10.70 -23.27
C PHE A 598 -7.64 12.21 -23.36
N ALA A 599 -7.48 12.88 -22.21
CA ALA A 599 -7.26 14.32 -22.18
C ALA A 599 -5.90 14.74 -22.77
N HIS A 600 -4.86 13.93 -22.57
CA HIS A 600 -3.55 14.12 -23.18
C HIS A 600 -3.63 14.10 -24.72
N GLU A 601 -4.31 13.09 -25.28
CA GLU A 601 -4.44 12.95 -26.73
C GLU A 601 -5.31 14.03 -27.36
N VAL A 602 -6.40 14.45 -26.70
CA VAL A 602 -7.20 15.61 -27.15
C VAL A 602 -6.33 16.86 -27.22
N TRP A 603 -5.53 17.11 -26.18
CA TRP A 603 -4.65 18.28 -26.12
C TRP A 603 -3.53 18.22 -27.16
N HIS A 604 -2.84 17.08 -27.28
CA HIS A 604 -1.71 16.88 -28.17
C HIS A 604 -2.11 16.97 -29.65
N ASN A 605 -3.25 16.37 -30.02
CA ASN A 605 -3.77 16.41 -31.39
C ASN A 605 -4.62 17.66 -31.69
N HIS A 606 -4.76 18.56 -30.71
CA HIS A 606 -5.55 19.79 -30.82
C HIS A 606 -6.98 19.52 -31.32
N LEU A 607 -7.62 18.47 -30.80
CA LEU A 607 -8.96 18.08 -31.21
C LEU A 607 -9.99 19.11 -30.71
N GLU A 608 -10.79 19.62 -31.62
CA GLU A 608 -11.94 20.46 -31.32
C GLU A 608 -13.24 19.63 -31.42
N LEU A 609 -14.29 20.08 -30.74
CA LEU A 609 -15.60 19.43 -30.74
C LEU A 609 -16.68 20.46 -31.08
N GLN A 610 -17.59 20.08 -31.99
CA GLN A 610 -18.72 20.92 -32.42
C GLN A 610 -20.04 20.24 -32.04
N PRO A 611 -21.10 21.00 -31.74
CA PRO A 611 -22.41 20.44 -31.38
C PRO A 611 -23.13 19.89 -32.62
N THR A 612 -22.81 18.66 -32.99
CA THR A 612 -23.42 17.93 -34.11
C THR A 612 -24.24 16.75 -33.60
N SER A 613 -25.32 16.41 -34.30
CA SER A 613 -26.22 15.29 -33.94
C SER A 613 -25.56 13.91 -33.88
N SER A 614 -24.35 13.78 -34.42
CA SER A 614 -23.49 12.61 -34.23
C SER A 614 -22.10 13.05 -33.78
N LEU A 615 -21.49 12.28 -32.87
CA LEU A 615 -20.13 12.54 -32.40
C LEU A 615 -19.13 12.26 -33.52
N SER A 616 -18.14 13.14 -33.68
CA SER A 616 -17.15 12.96 -34.76
C SER A 616 -16.33 11.67 -34.58
N PRO A 617 -16.02 10.91 -35.66
CA PRO A 617 -15.27 9.66 -35.56
C PRO A 617 -13.94 9.73 -34.79
N PRO A 618 -13.13 10.81 -34.90
CA PRO A 618 -11.89 10.92 -34.12
C PRO A 618 -12.12 10.86 -32.60
N TRP A 619 -13.20 11.44 -32.10
CA TRP A 619 -13.55 11.42 -30.68
C TRP A 619 -14.04 10.03 -30.22
N VAL A 620 -14.81 9.35 -31.07
CA VAL A 620 -15.27 7.97 -30.82
C VAL A 620 -14.09 7.00 -30.75
N MET A 621 -13.21 7.04 -31.77
CA MET A 621 -12.01 6.21 -31.82
C MET A 621 -11.08 6.49 -30.65
N LEU A 622 -10.87 7.77 -30.32
CA LEU A 622 -9.98 8.14 -29.22
C LEU A 622 -10.52 7.67 -27.86
N LEU A 623 -11.83 7.74 -27.62
CA LEU A 623 -12.42 7.27 -26.38
C LEU A 623 -12.26 5.75 -26.24
N CYS A 624 -12.59 5.01 -27.30
CA CYS A 624 -12.47 3.55 -27.31
C CYS A 624 -11.00 3.11 -27.14
N ALA A 625 -10.07 3.76 -27.84
CA ALA A 625 -8.63 3.52 -27.69
C ALA A 625 -8.15 3.83 -26.25
N SER A 626 -8.58 4.96 -25.67
CA SER A 626 -8.20 5.35 -24.31
C SER A 626 -8.75 4.38 -23.27
N ILE A 627 -9.98 3.88 -23.42
CA ILE A 627 -10.55 2.85 -22.56
C ILE A 627 -9.72 1.56 -22.64
N ARG A 628 -9.40 1.10 -23.86
CA ARG A 628 -8.61 -0.12 -24.08
C ARG A 628 -7.22 0.00 -23.48
N VAL A 629 -6.50 1.09 -23.77
CA VAL A 629 -5.14 1.32 -23.25
C VAL A 629 -5.16 1.49 -21.74
N GLY A 630 -6.06 2.33 -21.21
CA GLY A 630 -6.14 2.61 -19.78
C GLY A 630 -6.49 1.38 -18.96
N ASN A 631 -7.45 0.56 -19.41
CA ASN A 631 -7.76 -0.72 -18.77
C ASN A 631 -6.54 -1.66 -18.79
N ARG A 632 -5.85 -1.81 -19.93
CA ARG A 632 -4.64 -2.65 -20.02
C ARG A 632 -3.53 -2.20 -19.07
N LEU A 633 -3.22 -0.90 -19.05
CA LEU A 633 -2.19 -0.36 -18.16
C LEU A 633 -2.55 -0.55 -16.68
N TYR A 634 -3.81 -0.32 -16.34
CA TYR A 634 -4.33 -0.54 -14.99
C TYR A 634 -4.23 -2.00 -14.59
N ASP A 635 -4.67 -2.93 -15.44
CA ASP A 635 -4.62 -4.38 -15.19
C ASP A 635 -3.18 -4.87 -15.01
N CYS A 636 -2.25 -4.42 -15.87
CA CYS A 636 -0.83 -4.74 -15.76
C CYS A 636 -0.22 -4.29 -14.42
N CYS A 637 -0.72 -3.18 -13.87
CA CYS A 637 -0.24 -2.63 -12.61
C CYS A 637 -1.10 -3.03 -11.40
N ARG A 638 -2.25 -3.69 -11.59
CA ARG A 638 -3.32 -3.81 -10.59
C ARG A 638 -2.82 -4.32 -9.25
N HIS A 639 -1.94 -5.30 -9.26
CA HIS A 639 -1.43 -5.91 -8.05
C HIS A 639 -0.43 -5.06 -7.26
N SER A 640 0.13 -4.02 -7.87
CA SER A 640 1.01 -3.04 -7.21
C SER A 640 0.24 -1.79 -6.78
N LEU A 641 -1.02 -1.67 -7.20
CA LEU A 641 -1.88 -0.53 -6.93
C LEU A 641 -2.71 -0.76 -5.66
N PRO A 642 -3.04 0.32 -4.93
CA PRO A 642 -3.88 0.21 -3.76
C PRO A 642 -5.26 -0.37 -4.12
N HIS A 643 -5.92 -1.03 -3.16
CA HIS A 643 -7.28 -1.57 -3.35
C HIS A 643 -8.39 -0.49 -3.40
N ARG A 644 -8.00 0.79 -3.50
CA ARG A 644 -8.90 1.94 -3.66
C ARG A 644 -8.72 2.58 -5.04
N PHE A 645 -9.65 3.45 -5.43
CA PHE A 645 -9.50 4.30 -6.60
C PHE A 645 -8.21 5.14 -6.53
N LEU A 646 -7.61 5.34 -7.70
CA LEU A 646 -6.37 6.09 -7.83
C LEU A 646 -6.63 7.58 -7.70
N SER A 647 -5.74 8.27 -7.02
CA SER A 647 -5.62 9.72 -7.14
C SER A 647 -5.11 10.11 -8.53
N ALA A 648 -5.27 11.38 -8.90
CA ALA A 648 -4.75 11.91 -10.16
C ALA A 648 -3.25 11.65 -10.34
N SER A 649 -2.46 11.80 -9.27
CA SER A 649 -1.01 11.57 -9.29
C SER A 649 -0.66 10.08 -9.45
N GLU A 650 -1.38 9.18 -8.77
CA GLU A 650 -1.18 7.74 -8.93
C GLU A 650 -1.58 7.28 -10.34
N ALA A 651 -2.65 7.84 -10.89
CA ALA A 651 -3.09 7.55 -12.26
C ALA A 651 -2.07 8.01 -13.30
N ALA A 652 -1.48 9.21 -13.13
CA ALA A 652 -0.40 9.70 -13.99
C ALA A 652 0.83 8.78 -13.94
N CYS A 653 1.13 8.22 -12.77
CA CYS A 653 2.22 7.27 -12.57
C CYS A 653 1.97 5.89 -13.23
N VAL A 654 0.71 5.49 -13.37
CA VAL A 654 0.31 4.30 -14.15
C VAL A 654 0.37 4.60 -15.65
N ALA A 655 -0.04 5.80 -16.05
CA ALA A 655 -0.10 6.23 -17.44
C ALA A 655 1.23 6.75 -18.00
N GLU A 656 2.31 6.82 -17.23
CA GLU A 656 3.60 7.44 -17.56
C GLU A 656 4.22 6.93 -18.88
N GLN A 657 3.91 5.69 -19.27
CA GLN A 657 4.36 5.11 -20.55
C GLN A 657 3.64 5.70 -21.77
N CYS A 658 2.49 6.33 -21.58
CA CYS A 658 1.61 6.84 -22.64
C CYS A 658 1.41 8.35 -22.58
N VAL A 659 1.56 8.99 -21.40
CA VAL A 659 1.32 10.42 -21.23
C VAL A 659 2.43 11.11 -20.45
N SER A 660 2.76 12.34 -20.86
CA SER A 660 3.69 13.22 -20.14
C SER A 660 2.92 14.36 -19.49
N VAL A 661 2.63 14.22 -18.19
CA VAL A 661 1.74 15.14 -17.47
C VAL A 661 2.29 15.56 -16.12
N SER A 662 2.03 16.81 -15.75
CA SER A 662 2.25 17.36 -14.42
C SER A 662 0.91 17.50 -13.70
N VAL A 663 0.74 16.78 -12.59
CA VAL A 663 -0.49 16.79 -11.79
C VAL A 663 -0.35 17.79 -10.64
N HIS A 664 -1.25 18.76 -10.57
CA HIS A 664 -1.29 19.74 -9.48
C HIS A 664 -1.90 19.12 -8.22
N SER A 665 -1.58 19.70 -7.05
CA SER A 665 -2.17 19.27 -5.78
C SER A 665 -3.70 19.28 -5.83
N PRO A 666 -4.38 18.26 -5.27
CA PRO A 666 -5.83 18.19 -5.28
C PRO A 666 -6.43 19.33 -4.46
N LEU A 667 -7.46 19.96 -5.02
CA LEU A 667 -8.27 21.00 -4.42
C LEU A 667 -9.61 20.40 -4.03
N GLY A 668 -9.99 20.57 -2.76
CA GLY A 668 -11.33 20.26 -2.31
C GLY A 668 -12.32 21.28 -2.88
N VAL A 669 -13.30 20.80 -3.64
CA VAL A 669 -14.35 21.63 -4.23
C VAL A 669 -15.72 21.12 -3.85
N ARG A 670 -16.69 22.02 -3.80
CA ARG A 670 -18.12 21.71 -3.78
C ARG A 670 -18.77 22.18 -5.07
N VAL A 671 -19.91 21.61 -5.41
CA VAL A 671 -20.65 22.07 -6.59
C VAL A 671 -21.13 23.51 -6.36
N CYS A 672 -21.72 23.77 -5.19
CA CYS A 672 -22.10 25.10 -4.71
C CYS A 672 -21.50 25.37 -3.32
N ASP A 673 -21.04 26.60 -3.07
CA ASP A 673 -20.47 27.06 -1.79
C ASP A 673 -20.54 28.59 -1.73
N ASP A 674 -20.59 29.15 -0.53
CA ASP A 674 -20.59 30.60 -0.28
C ASP A 674 -19.26 31.26 -0.69
N HIS A 675 -18.18 30.49 -0.67
CA HIS A 675 -16.85 30.96 -1.05
C HIS A 675 -16.54 30.57 -2.50
N ALA A 676 -16.56 31.53 -3.43
CA ALA A 676 -16.37 31.24 -4.86
C ALA A 676 -15.14 30.35 -5.16
N PRO A 677 -13.94 30.56 -4.59
CA PRO A 677 -12.78 29.67 -4.79
C PRO A 677 -12.95 28.20 -4.41
N THR A 678 -13.94 27.82 -3.59
CA THR A 678 -14.22 26.41 -3.27
C THR A 678 -15.30 25.80 -4.17
N THR A 679 -15.85 26.56 -5.11
CA THR A 679 -16.88 26.08 -6.04
C THR A 679 -16.27 25.48 -7.32
N LEU A 680 -16.93 24.44 -7.85
CA LEU A 680 -16.55 23.83 -9.14
C LEU A 680 -16.63 24.86 -10.28
N VAL A 681 -17.65 25.73 -10.28
CA VAL A 681 -17.81 26.77 -11.32
C VAL A 681 -16.65 27.74 -11.36
N HIS A 682 -16.14 28.16 -10.21
CA HIS A 682 -14.98 29.02 -10.15
C HIS A 682 -13.74 28.32 -10.67
N GLN A 683 -13.48 27.07 -10.24
CA GLN A 683 -12.28 26.35 -10.67
C GLN A 683 -12.29 26.02 -12.17
N LEU A 684 -13.45 25.68 -12.74
CA LEU A 684 -13.57 25.51 -14.19
C LEU A 684 -13.44 26.84 -14.95
N SER A 685 -13.85 27.98 -14.36
CA SER A 685 -13.54 29.28 -14.95
C SER A 685 -12.04 29.58 -14.99
N VAL A 686 -11.29 29.16 -13.96
CA VAL A 686 -9.82 29.25 -13.91
C VAL A 686 -9.18 28.37 -15.00
N LEU A 687 -9.71 27.16 -15.20
CA LEU A 687 -9.29 26.26 -16.30
C LEU A 687 -9.49 26.92 -17.66
N CYS A 688 -10.71 27.39 -17.95
CA CYS A 688 -11.03 27.96 -19.27
C CYS A 688 -10.27 29.26 -19.57
N ASN A 689 -9.86 30.01 -18.54
CA ASN A 689 -9.02 31.20 -18.71
C ASN A 689 -7.55 30.86 -18.97
N GLY A 690 -7.16 29.58 -18.92
CA GLY A 690 -5.78 29.12 -19.08
C GLY A 690 -4.87 29.53 -17.91
N THR A 691 -5.44 29.91 -16.77
CA THR A 691 -4.69 30.36 -15.59
C THR A 691 -4.03 29.19 -14.86
N GLN A 692 -4.66 28.01 -14.87
CA GLN A 692 -4.12 26.78 -14.29
C GLN A 692 -4.52 25.55 -15.11
N GLY A 693 -3.54 24.75 -15.49
CA GLY A 693 -3.74 23.48 -16.20
C GLY A 693 -4.27 23.63 -17.62
N ASN A 694 -4.24 22.51 -18.34
CA ASN A 694 -4.86 22.31 -19.66
C ASN A 694 -6.13 21.46 -19.55
N ALA A 695 -6.20 20.60 -18.54
CA ALA A 695 -7.38 19.82 -18.17
C ALA A 695 -7.53 19.84 -16.64
N ALA A 696 -8.70 19.42 -16.14
CA ALA A 696 -8.93 19.24 -14.72
C ALA A 696 -9.66 17.91 -14.47
N LEU A 697 -9.11 17.10 -13.59
CA LEU A 697 -9.62 15.78 -13.26
C LEU A 697 -10.41 15.87 -11.96
N LEU A 698 -11.69 15.51 -12.01
CA LEU A 698 -12.61 15.57 -10.88
C LEU A 698 -12.89 14.16 -10.36
N ILE A 699 -12.69 13.95 -9.06
CA ILE A 699 -13.01 12.70 -8.37
C ILE A 699 -14.16 12.98 -7.38
N ALA A 700 -15.31 12.38 -7.63
CA ALA A 700 -16.52 12.52 -6.83
C ALA A 700 -17.30 11.19 -6.82
N ASN A 701 -17.87 10.81 -5.68
CA ASN A 701 -18.67 9.56 -5.55
C ASN A 701 -17.98 8.33 -6.15
N GLU A 702 -16.68 8.18 -5.88
CA GLU A 702 -15.84 7.08 -6.39
C GLU A 702 -15.66 7.03 -7.92
N LYS A 703 -16.20 8.01 -8.66
CA LYS A 703 -16.02 8.17 -10.10
C LYS A 703 -14.98 9.23 -10.38
N THR A 704 -14.21 9.01 -11.44
CA THR A 704 -13.29 10.00 -12.00
C THR A 704 -13.73 10.43 -13.37
N VAL A 705 -13.83 11.75 -13.58
CA VAL A 705 -14.13 12.36 -14.87
C VAL A 705 -13.14 13.48 -15.18
N VAL A 706 -13.06 13.89 -16.44
CA VAL A 706 -12.13 14.94 -16.86
C VAL A 706 -12.84 16.08 -17.57
N PHE A 707 -12.44 17.29 -17.22
CA PHE A 707 -12.79 18.53 -17.89
C PHE A 707 -11.63 19.00 -18.76
N ILE A 708 -11.92 19.36 -20.01
CA ILE A 708 -10.92 19.83 -20.98
C ILE A 708 -11.38 21.17 -21.54
N ALA A 709 -10.55 22.21 -21.43
CA ALA A 709 -10.82 23.49 -22.08
C ALA A 709 -10.31 23.45 -23.53
N LEU A 710 -11.19 23.74 -24.49
CA LEU A 710 -10.89 23.77 -25.92
C LEU A 710 -10.59 25.20 -26.38
N ARG A 711 -9.90 25.36 -27.52
CA ARG A 711 -9.55 26.70 -28.05
C ARG A 711 -10.78 27.46 -28.55
N SER A 712 -11.86 26.75 -28.89
CA SER A 712 -13.14 27.32 -29.31
C SER A 712 -13.96 28.00 -28.21
N GLN A 713 -13.35 28.35 -27.06
CA GLN A 713 -14.05 28.87 -25.86
C GLN A 713 -15.14 27.92 -25.36
N SER A 714 -14.89 26.62 -25.54
CA SER A 714 -15.77 25.54 -25.11
C SER A 714 -15.08 24.71 -24.05
N ILE A 715 -15.87 24.02 -23.23
CA ILE A 715 -15.39 23.08 -22.22
C ILE A 715 -16.05 21.73 -22.45
N VAL A 716 -15.28 20.66 -22.33
CA VAL A 716 -15.77 19.29 -22.49
C VAL A 716 -15.66 18.55 -21.17
N LEU A 717 -16.73 17.87 -20.76
CA LEU A 717 -16.72 16.84 -19.72
C LEU A 717 -16.71 15.48 -20.40
N VAL A 718 -15.86 14.57 -19.93
CA VAL A 718 -15.82 13.18 -20.39
C VAL A 718 -16.02 12.25 -19.21
N ASP A 719 -17.12 11.49 -19.25
CA ASP A 719 -17.42 10.41 -18.32
C ASP A 719 -17.33 9.06 -19.06
N THR A 720 -16.47 8.17 -18.58
CA THR A 720 -16.26 6.84 -19.19
C THR A 720 -17.05 5.73 -18.51
N HIS A 721 -17.79 6.04 -17.44
CA HIS A 721 -18.60 5.08 -16.70
C HIS A 721 -19.82 4.66 -17.51
N ARG A 722 -20.51 3.62 -17.02
CA ARG A 722 -21.79 3.17 -17.56
C ARG A 722 -22.94 3.86 -16.82
N HIS A 723 -23.94 4.32 -17.55
CA HIS A 723 -25.12 5.03 -17.02
C HIS A 723 -26.41 4.25 -17.36
N GLY A 724 -26.76 3.26 -16.53
CA GLY A 724 -27.98 2.46 -16.73
C GLY A 724 -28.03 1.73 -18.08
N LEU A 725 -28.90 2.19 -18.98
CA LEU A 725 -29.09 1.68 -20.34
C LEU A 725 -28.11 2.30 -21.38
N HIS A 726 -27.18 3.13 -20.92
CA HIS A 726 -26.22 3.84 -21.75
C HIS A 726 -24.78 3.59 -21.28
N GLY A 727 -23.84 3.73 -22.22
CA GLY A 727 -22.40 3.62 -21.98
C GLY A 727 -21.80 4.92 -21.46
N ALA A 728 -20.60 5.24 -21.91
CA ALA A 728 -19.91 6.51 -21.65
C ALA A 728 -20.72 7.72 -22.13
N GLU A 729 -20.41 8.91 -21.61
CA GLU A 729 -21.07 10.17 -21.97
C GLU A 729 -20.07 11.32 -22.11
N ILE A 730 -20.26 12.17 -23.12
CA ILE A 730 -19.44 13.37 -23.36
C ILE A 730 -20.37 14.57 -23.42
N LEU A 731 -20.04 15.63 -22.68
CA LEU A 731 -20.79 16.89 -22.68
C LEU A 731 -19.91 18.02 -23.19
N LEU A 732 -20.44 18.85 -24.07
CA LEU A 732 -19.83 20.08 -24.56
C LEU A 732 -20.62 21.28 -24.04
N GLY A 733 -19.99 22.14 -23.26
CA GLY A 733 -20.54 23.43 -22.83
C GLY A 733 -19.76 24.62 -23.37
N ARG A 734 -20.31 25.82 -23.19
CA ARG A 734 -19.63 27.09 -23.53
C ARG A 734 -19.10 27.78 -22.29
N GLN A 735 -17.93 28.41 -22.40
CA GLN A 735 -17.28 29.12 -21.29
C GLN A 735 -18.14 30.24 -20.68
N HIS A 736 -18.96 30.92 -21.50
CA HIS A 736 -19.85 31.99 -21.03
C HIS A 736 -21.11 31.48 -20.30
N SER A 737 -21.38 30.18 -20.37
CA SER A 737 -22.55 29.49 -19.80
C SER A 737 -22.14 28.41 -18.79
N LEU A 738 -20.99 28.58 -18.12
CA LEU A 738 -20.41 27.58 -17.20
C LEU A 738 -21.34 27.15 -16.05
N HIS A 739 -22.17 28.07 -15.55
CA HIS A 739 -23.12 27.74 -14.48
C HIS A 739 -24.20 26.76 -14.96
N GLN A 740 -24.72 26.98 -16.17
CA GLN A 740 -25.71 26.09 -16.78
C GLN A 740 -25.07 24.74 -17.17
N PHE A 741 -23.84 24.77 -17.67
CA PHE A 741 -23.05 23.56 -17.97
C PHE A 741 -22.83 22.69 -16.73
N ILE A 742 -22.52 23.30 -15.57
CA ILE A 742 -22.38 22.54 -14.31
C ILE A 742 -23.72 21.94 -13.89
N GLY A 743 -24.83 22.66 -14.07
CA GLY A 743 -26.17 22.10 -13.84
C GLY A 743 -26.46 20.86 -14.69
N ALA A 744 -25.93 20.79 -15.92
CA ALA A 744 -26.00 19.58 -16.74
C ALA A 744 -25.05 18.48 -16.22
N CYS A 745 -23.82 18.83 -15.84
CA CYS A 745 -22.84 17.90 -15.25
C CYS A 745 -23.38 17.26 -13.96
N GLN A 746 -24.10 18.01 -13.12
CA GLN A 746 -24.72 17.48 -11.90
C GLN A 746 -25.64 16.29 -12.16
N LYS A 747 -26.40 16.32 -13.26
CA LYS A 747 -27.32 15.24 -13.62
C LYS A 747 -26.59 13.99 -14.09
N VAL A 748 -25.58 14.17 -14.93
CA VAL A 748 -24.79 13.06 -15.49
C VAL A 748 -23.96 12.37 -14.42
N LEU A 749 -23.35 13.16 -13.53
CA LEU A 749 -22.45 12.70 -12.49
C LEU A 749 -23.15 12.33 -11.17
N ASP A 750 -24.47 12.54 -11.07
CA ASP A 750 -25.27 12.37 -9.86
C ASP A 750 -24.71 13.16 -8.66
N LEU A 751 -24.51 14.47 -8.87
CA LEU A 751 -23.95 15.40 -7.88
C LEU A 751 -25.03 16.35 -7.33
N ASN A 752 -25.17 16.35 -6.01
CA ASN A 752 -25.91 17.38 -5.27
C ASN A 752 -25.05 18.64 -5.05
N ASP A 753 -25.68 19.77 -4.75
CA ASP A 753 -25.00 21.06 -4.50
C ASP A 753 -23.92 20.97 -3.42
N ASP A 754 -24.20 20.20 -2.36
CA ASP A 754 -23.29 19.98 -1.22
C ASP A 754 -22.21 18.93 -1.47
N THR A 755 -22.19 18.28 -2.64
CA THR A 755 -21.27 17.16 -2.93
C THR A 755 -19.84 17.65 -2.89
N TYR A 756 -19.03 16.99 -2.06
CA TYR A 756 -17.61 17.25 -1.97
C TYR A 756 -16.84 16.42 -2.99
N ALA A 757 -15.95 17.06 -3.73
CA ALA A 757 -15.13 16.42 -4.74
C ALA A 757 -13.67 16.90 -4.63
N ASN A 758 -12.75 16.09 -5.14
CA ASN A 758 -11.36 16.47 -5.30
C ASN A 758 -11.10 16.82 -6.77
N LEU A 759 -10.68 18.05 -7.04
CA LEU A 759 -10.31 18.52 -8.37
C LEU A 759 -8.79 18.68 -8.47
N SER A 760 -8.16 18.08 -9.46
CA SER A 760 -6.72 18.23 -9.73
C SER A 760 -6.50 18.81 -11.11
N PHE A 761 -5.81 19.94 -11.21
CA PHE A 761 -5.40 20.49 -12.51
C PHE A 761 -4.27 19.65 -13.12
N ILE A 762 -4.34 19.45 -14.42
CA ILE A 762 -3.40 18.67 -15.21
C ILE A 762 -2.75 19.60 -16.23
N THR A 763 -1.42 19.66 -16.23
CA THR A 763 -0.63 20.37 -17.24
C THR A 763 0.06 19.33 -18.12
N PHE A 764 -0.14 19.41 -19.42
CA PHE A 764 0.50 18.52 -20.39
C PHE A 764 1.86 19.08 -20.77
N ASN A 765 2.90 18.24 -20.73
CA ASN A 765 4.25 18.62 -21.07
C ASN A 765 4.48 18.32 -22.56
N SER A 766 5.01 19.29 -23.31
CA SER A 766 5.38 19.17 -24.73
C SER A 766 6.64 18.34 -24.96
#